data_AF-A0A6P1A9D6-F1
#
_entry.id   AF-A0A6P1A9D6-F1
#
_cell.length_a   1.000
_cell.length_b   1.000
_cell.length_c   1.000
_cell.angle_alpha   90.00
_cell.angle_beta   90.00
_cell.angle_gamma   90.00
#
_symmetry.space_group_name_H-M   'P 1'
#
loop_
_entity.id
_entity.type
_entity.pdbx_description
1 polymer ?
#
loop_
_entity_poly.entity_id
_entity_poly.type
_entity_poly.pdbx_seq_one_letter_code
_entity_poly.pdbx_strand_id
1 'polypeptide(L)'
;MKCNICQSQTYQFSNAKILNKYKIDYFQCSNCGFVQTEEPFWLKEAYSQAIASSDVGLVYRNLNFAKIVSGIIFHKFDHNANFLDYGAGYGLFVRLMRDAGFNFYWEDKFCQNIFAKGFESTKDRKYELVTAFEVFEHFVNPLSEIENILKYSQNILFSTELLPSTNPKPNQWWYYALEEGQHISLYTKKALLIIADRFNFQLYSNDSSLHLLTPKKLSPLLFNYLSTSELIKKESLLHKDYLQLTGKIADSQDKKQKNEDNNAHKMIPVSKLRIIIDGVFFQLYKTGIARVWQSLLETWVENGFSQHILVLDREGTAPEIPGIQYRLVPPYDYRRTDADREMLQQICEEESSDLFISTYYTTPITTPSVFMGYDMIPEVMKADLNHPMWREKHQAIRHASAYITISENTAKDLVKYFPEISLDSVTVAHCGVSSKFSPARLEEINTFKNKYGIAKPYFLLVGATGGYKNTILFFKSFAKIVSKSGFEVICTGKGGALDEEFRAYSSGSVVHTLRLSDEELRTAYSGAVALVYPSKYEGFGMPIIEAMACGCPVITCPNGSIPEVAEEAVMYVSDEDINGLANALCDLQKPEVRNSLVAAGLKQAKKFSWETMAEKVSAALIKATLLRLNLKEINLIIFPDWSQPEKALGYELQQVLKAIATHSDKNQITLLLHIEDISEEDAQLLLSAVAMNLLMEEDLDVSEGPEISFLGQLSEIQWESLLPQIQARIILENENQAHSTRYLPANFTSHHLDNLQAEIKFSSHRGRGT
;
A
#
# COMPACT_ATOMS: atom_id res chain seq x y z
N MET A 1 32.45 -32.83 -28.17
CA MET A 1 31.25 -33.08 -29.02
C MET A 1 30.86 -31.77 -29.72
N LYS A 2 29.90 -31.79 -30.65
CA LYS A 2 29.38 -30.55 -31.27
C LYS A 2 28.18 -30.03 -30.47
N CYS A 3 28.01 -28.71 -30.46
CA CYS A 3 26.87 -28.08 -29.81
C CYS A 3 25.57 -28.37 -30.58
N ASN A 4 24.54 -28.83 -29.88
CA ASN A 4 23.24 -29.20 -30.47
C ASN A 4 22.46 -27.99 -31.02
N ILE A 5 22.84 -26.76 -30.65
CA ILE A 5 22.22 -25.51 -31.15
C ILE A 5 22.99 -24.92 -32.34
N CYS A 6 24.30 -24.63 -32.16
CA CYS A 6 25.07 -23.84 -33.13
C CYS A 6 26.22 -24.60 -33.81
N GLN A 7 26.37 -25.91 -33.57
CA GLN A 7 27.38 -26.79 -34.19
C GLN A 7 28.86 -26.37 -33.93
N SER A 8 29.07 -25.39 -33.04
CA SER A 8 30.40 -25.01 -32.55
C SER A 8 30.99 -26.09 -31.62
N GLN A 9 32.28 -26.00 -31.33
CA GLN A 9 32.92 -26.92 -30.40
C GLN A 9 32.39 -26.72 -28.98
N THR A 10 32.28 -27.81 -28.24
CA THR A 10 31.99 -27.79 -26.80
C THR A 10 33.20 -28.30 -26.02
N TYR A 11 33.33 -27.84 -24.78
CA TYR A 11 34.31 -28.36 -23.82
C TYR A 11 33.59 -28.92 -22.61
N GLN A 12 34.12 -29.99 -22.04
CA GLN A 12 33.65 -30.52 -20.77
C GLN A 12 34.03 -29.53 -19.66
N PHE A 13 33.05 -29.08 -18.89
CA PHE A 13 33.30 -28.13 -17.78
C PHE A 13 32.98 -28.73 -16.41
N SER A 14 32.16 -29.78 -16.36
CA SER A 14 31.81 -30.45 -15.11
C SER A 14 31.38 -31.90 -15.33
N ASN A 15 31.28 -32.64 -14.24
CA ASN A 15 30.64 -33.95 -14.17
C ASN A 15 29.78 -34.02 -12.90
N ALA A 16 28.74 -34.82 -12.93
CA ALA A 16 27.88 -35.03 -11.76
C ALA A 16 27.33 -36.46 -11.73
N LYS A 17 26.86 -36.86 -10.55
CA LYS A 17 26.10 -38.09 -10.39
C LYS A 17 24.61 -37.74 -10.50
N ILE A 18 23.90 -38.40 -11.41
CA ILE A 18 22.45 -38.24 -11.60
C ILE A 18 21.70 -39.52 -11.20
N LEU A 19 20.42 -39.40 -10.85
CA LEU A 19 19.59 -40.52 -10.35
C LEU A 19 20.26 -41.27 -9.17
N ASN A 20 21.16 -40.59 -8.45
CA ASN A 20 22.09 -41.19 -7.49
C ASN A 20 22.89 -42.42 -7.98
N LYS A 21 23.02 -42.61 -9.31
CA LYS A 21 23.49 -43.85 -9.92
C LYS A 21 24.52 -43.62 -11.01
N TYR A 22 24.22 -42.79 -12.01
CA TYR A 22 25.06 -42.62 -13.19
C TYR A 22 25.97 -41.40 -13.04
N LYS A 23 27.27 -41.56 -13.31
CA LYS A 23 28.19 -40.43 -13.42
C LYS A 23 28.23 -39.99 -14.87
N ILE A 24 27.91 -38.72 -15.12
CA ILE A 24 27.80 -38.16 -16.47
C ILE A 24 28.61 -36.88 -16.61
N ASP A 25 28.95 -36.55 -17.85
CA ASP A 25 29.68 -35.33 -18.21
C ASP A 25 28.78 -34.23 -18.78
N TYR A 26 29.07 -32.98 -18.38
CA TYR A 26 28.42 -31.77 -18.90
C TYR A 26 29.39 -30.95 -19.75
N PHE A 27 28.90 -30.53 -20.92
CA PHE A 27 29.65 -29.84 -21.94
C PHE A 27 29.05 -28.46 -22.21
N GLN A 28 29.87 -27.42 -22.19
CA GLN A 28 29.46 -26.06 -22.52
C GLN A 28 29.94 -25.68 -23.93
N CYS A 29 29.08 -25.05 -24.71
CA CYS A 29 29.43 -24.52 -26.02
C CYS A 29 30.27 -23.24 -25.90
N SER A 30 31.41 -23.19 -26.60
CA SER A 30 32.29 -22.02 -26.59
C SER A 30 31.72 -20.79 -27.32
N ASN A 31 30.72 -20.97 -28.18
CA ASN A 31 30.10 -19.86 -28.91
C ASN A 31 28.82 -19.37 -28.22
N CYS A 32 27.81 -20.23 -28.09
CA CYS A 32 26.50 -19.81 -27.58
C CYS A 32 26.33 -20.02 -26.08
N GLY A 33 27.26 -20.69 -25.39
CA GLY A 33 27.17 -20.95 -23.95
C GLY A 33 26.14 -22.00 -23.54
N PHE A 34 25.37 -22.57 -24.48
CA PHE A 34 24.48 -23.71 -24.26
C PHE A 34 25.21 -24.87 -23.58
N VAL A 35 24.55 -25.47 -22.59
CA VAL A 35 25.07 -26.64 -21.87
C VAL A 35 24.27 -27.87 -22.27
N GLN A 36 24.99 -28.97 -22.54
CA GLN A 36 24.41 -30.27 -22.87
C GLN A 36 25.18 -31.39 -22.19
N THR A 37 24.52 -32.53 -21.99
CA THR A 37 25.19 -33.76 -21.54
C THR A 37 25.82 -34.53 -22.70
N GLU A 38 26.55 -35.59 -22.37
CA GLU A 38 26.80 -36.69 -23.32
C GLU A 38 25.51 -37.36 -23.78
N GLU A 39 25.61 -38.30 -24.73
CA GLU A 39 24.46 -39.08 -25.23
C GLU A 39 23.72 -39.74 -24.05
N PRO A 40 22.45 -39.37 -23.81
CA PRO A 40 21.84 -39.58 -22.50
C PRO A 40 21.21 -40.97 -22.38
N PHE A 41 22.06 -41.98 -22.21
CA PHE A 41 21.70 -43.40 -22.16
C PHE A 41 20.80 -43.80 -20.97
N TRP A 42 20.65 -42.93 -19.97
CA TRP A 42 19.84 -43.15 -18.76
C TRP A 42 18.40 -42.66 -18.87
N LEU A 43 18.02 -41.88 -19.89
CA LEU A 43 16.70 -41.22 -19.94
C LEU A 43 15.54 -42.19 -19.83
N LYS A 44 15.68 -43.41 -20.37
CA LYS A 44 14.64 -44.44 -20.26
C LYS A 44 14.28 -44.76 -18.80
N GLU A 45 15.26 -44.70 -17.88
CA GLU A 45 15.03 -44.86 -16.45
C GLU A 45 14.47 -43.58 -15.82
N ALA A 46 14.98 -42.41 -16.23
CA ALA A 46 14.50 -41.11 -15.76
C ALA A 46 13.00 -40.87 -16.05
N TYR A 47 12.48 -41.38 -17.18
CA TYR A 47 11.07 -41.30 -17.55
C TYR A 47 10.21 -42.48 -17.08
N SER A 48 10.73 -43.34 -16.19
CA SER A 48 9.92 -44.42 -15.60
C SER A 48 8.80 -43.90 -14.71
N GLN A 49 8.93 -42.66 -14.22
CA GLN A 49 7.86 -41.86 -13.64
C GLN A 49 7.75 -40.56 -14.44
N ALA A 50 6.58 -40.30 -15.03
CA ALA A 50 6.39 -39.19 -15.96
C ALA A 50 6.41 -37.81 -15.27
N ILE A 51 6.09 -37.74 -13.99
CA ILE A 51 6.28 -36.56 -13.12
C ILE A 51 7.02 -37.01 -11.87
N ALA A 52 8.10 -36.31 -11.53
CA ALA A 52 8.91 -36.61 -10.35
C ALA A 52 8.15 -36.26 -9.06
N SER A 53 8.29 -37.09 -8.02
CA SER A 53 7.71 -36.81 -6.70
C SER A 53 8.27 -35.55 -6.04
N SER A 54 9.42 -35.07 -6.50
CA SER A 54 10.07 -33.81 -6.11
C SER A 54 9.45 -32.56 -6.74
N ASP A 55 8.61 -32.68 -7.78
CA ASP A 55 7.95 -31.54 -8.42
C ASP A 55 6.74 -31.04 -7.60
N VAL A 56 7.03 -30.51 -6.41
CA VAL A 56 6.05 -29.93 -5.49
C VAL A 56 5.44 -28.63 -6.02
N GLY A 57 6.02 -28.05 -7.08
CA GLY A 57 5.56 -26.81 -7.71
C GLY A 57 4.47 -27.00 -8.77
N LEU A 58 4.13 -28.25 -9.13
CA LEU A 58 3.25 -28.58 -10.25
C LEU A 58 1.95 -27.75 -10.28
N VAL A 59 1.17 -27.74 -9.19
CA VAL A 59 -0.13 -27.02 -9.16
C VAL A 59 0.06 -25.51 -9.17
N TYR A 60 0.94 -24.98 -8.32
CA TYR A 60 1.23 -23.55 -8.21
C TYR A 60 1.68 -22.96 -9.56
N ARG A 61 2.60 -23.65 -10.25
CA ARG A 61 3.11 -23.25 -11.57
C ARG A 61 2.00 -23.22 -12.62
N ASN A 62 1.14 -24.23 -12.66
CA ASN A 62 0.01 -24.29 -13.59
C ASN A 62 -0.97 -23.12 -13.36
N LEU A 63 -1.28 -22.78 -12.11
CA LEU A 63 -2.14 -21.64 -11.77
C LEU A 63 -1.50 -20.30 -12.22
N ASN A 64 -0.21 -20.11 -11.97
CA ASN A 64 0.50 -18.90 -12.35
C ASN A 64 0.61 -18.73 -13.86
N PHE A 65 1.01 -19.78 -14.58
CA PHE A 65 1.05 -19.74 -16.04
C PHE A 65 -0.33 -19.53 -16.63
N ALA A 66 -1.40 -20.07 -16.04
CA ALA A 66 -2.75 -19.80 -16.54
C ALA A 66 -3.08 -18.30 -16.51
N LYS A 67 -2.64 -17.57 -15.48
CA LYS A 67 -2.81 -16.11 -15.40
C LYS A 67 -2.06 -15.38 -16.51
N ILE A 68 -0.75 -15.63 -16.58
CA ILE A 68 0.17 -14.96 -17.49
C ILE A 68 -0.22 -15.24 -18.96
N VAL A 69 -0.49 -16.49 -19.29
CA VAL A 69 -0.81 -16.91 -20.67
C VAL A 69 -2.14 -16.34 -21.11
N SER A 70 -3.15 -16.28 -20.24
CA SER A 70 -4.42 -15.59 -20.52
C SER A 70 -4.18 -14.14 -20.89
N GLY A 71 -3.31 -13.45 -20.14
CA GLY A 71 -2.85 -12.10 -20.41
C GLY A 71 -2.23 -11.91 -21.79
N ILE A 72 -1.27 -12.77 -22.13
CA ILE A 72 -0.54 -12.75 -23.41
C ILE A 72 -1.48 -13.05 -24.57
N ILE A 73 -2.31 -14.08 -24.46
CA ILE A 73 -3.23 -14.49 -25.53
C ILE A 73 -4.23 -13.39 -25.82
N PHE A 74 -4.92 -12.88 -24.79
CA PHE A 74 -5.97 -11.88 -24.97
C PHE A 74 -5.47 -10.63 -25.71
N HIS A 75 -4.24 -10.19 -25.41
CA HIS A 75 -3.69 -8.96 -25.96
C HIS A 75 -2.94 -9.13 -27.29
N LYS A 76 -2.40 -10.31 -27.61
CA LYS A 76 -1.42 -10.50 -28.71
C LYS A 76 -1.74 -11.63 -29.69
N PHE A 77 -2.70 -12.48 -29.36
CA PHE A 77 -3.11 -13.58 -30.20
C PHE A 77 -4.63 -13.53 -30.42
N ASP A 78 -5.11 -14.25 -31.43
CA ASP A 78 -6.55 -14.42 -31.60
C ASP A 78 -7.07 -15.32 -30.47
N HIS A 79 -7.63 -14.70 -29.42
CA HIS A 79 -8.10 -15.41 -28.22
C HIS A 79 -9.30 -16.33 -28.47
N ASN A 80 -9.86 -16.35 -29.69
CA ASN A 80 -10.92 -17.28 -30.11
C ASN A 80 -10.38 -18.46 -30.93
N ALA A 81 -9.09 -18.48 -31.24
CA ALA A 81 -8.45 -19.58 -31.94
C ALA A 81 -8.21 -20.80 -31.04
N ASN A 82 -7.65 -21.86 -31.64
CA ASN A 82 -7.24 -23.05 -30.91
C ASN A 82 -5.83 -22.89 -30.37
N PHE A 83 -5.58 -23.40 -29.17
CA PHE A 83 -4.28 -23.42 -28.52
C PHE A 83 -3.87 -24.84 -28.15
N LEU A 84 -2.58 -25.11 -28.08
CA LEU A 84 -2.06 -26.43 -27.75
C LEU A 84 -1.06 -26.29 -26.61
N ASP A 85 -1.18 -27.12 -25.58
CA ASP A 85 -0.12 -27.31 -24.60
C ASP A 85 0.64 -28.60 -24.95
N TYR A 86 1.93 -28.47 -25.27
CA TYR A 86 2.82 -29.54 -25.70
C TYR A 86 3.73 -29.92 -24.53
N GLY A 87 3.68 -31.20 -24.11
CA GLY A 87 4.22 -31.63 -22.82
C GLY A 87 3.30 -31.25 -21.67
N ALA A 88 1.98 -31.37 -21.87
CA ALA A 88 0.95 -30.87 -20.97
C ALA A 88 0.79 -31.63 -19.64
N GLY A 89 1.64 -32.64 -19.37
CA GLY A 89 1.60 -33.43 -18.15
C GLY A 89 0.24 -34.09 -17.94
N TYR A 90 -0.32 -34.00 -16.73
CA TYR A 90 -1.66 -34.52 -16.43
C TYR A 90 -2.81 -33.69 -17.03
N GLY A 91 -2.52 -32.57 -17.71
CA GLY A 91 -3.49 -31.71 -18.38
C GLY A 91 -4.17 -30.67 -17.48
N LEU A 92 -3.59 -30.35 -16.33
CA LEU A 92 -4.12 -29.35 -15.40
C LEU A 92 -4.14 -27.96 -16.04
N PHE A 93 -3.04 -27.51 -16.65
CA PHE A 93 -2.97 -26.23 -17.36
C PHE A 93 -4.03 -26.13 -18.45
N VAL A 94 -4.17 -27.17 -19.27
CA VAL A 94 -5.19 -27.25 -20.32
C VAL A 94 -6.59 -27.08 -19.72
N ARG A 95 -6.89 -27.77 -18.61
CA ARG A 95 -8.19 -27.61 -17.92
C ARG A 95 -8.39 -26.17 -17.43
N LEU A 96 -7.41 -25.60 -16.73
CA LEU A 96 -7.47 -24.22 -16.24
C LEU A 96 -7.72 -23.21 -17.36
N MET A 97 -7.02 -23.33 -18.49
CA MET A 97 -7.18 -22.41 -19.61
C MET A 97 -8.54 -22.54 -20.30
N ARG A 98 -9.09 -23.76 -20.38
CA ARG A 98 -10.44 -24.00 -20.90
C ARG A 98 -11.51 -23.44 -19.97
N ASP A 99 -11.34 -23.65 -18.66
CA ASP A 99 -12.20 -23.08 -17.64
C ASP A 99 -12.13 -21.55 -17.64
N ALA A 100 -11.00 -20.96 -18.04
CA ALA A 100 -10.82 -19.53 -18.28
C ALA A 100 -11.29 -19.04 -19.66
N GLY A 101 -11.89 -19.89 -20.50
CA GLY A 101 -12.50 -19.48 -21.78
C GLY A 101 -11.64 -19.67 -23.03
N PHE A 102 -10.41 -20.20 -22.91
CA PHE A 102 -9.49 -20.37 -24.03
C PHE A 102 -9.51 -21.81 -24.54
N ASN A 103 -9.59 -21.99 -25.87
CA ASN A 103 -9.77 -23.32 -26.47
C ASN A 103 -8.44 -24.11 -26.56
N PHE A 104 -7.93 -24.54 -25.39
CA PHE A 104 -6.70 -25.32 -25.25
C PHE A 104 -6.90 -26.81 -25.47
N TYR A 105 -5.91 -27.45 -26.06
CA TYR A 105 -5.84 -28.89 -26.27
C TYR A 105 -4.56 -29.46 -25.65
N TRP A 106 -4.61 -30.75 -25.32
CA TRP A 106 -3.58 -31.49 -24.61
C TRP A 106 -2.76 -32.37 -25.56
N GLU A 107 -1.43 -32.33 -25.44
CA GLU A 107 -0.50 -33.28 -26.06
C GLU A 107 0.64 -33.60 -25.09
N ASP A 108 0.84 -34.88 -24.76
CA ASP A 108 2.00 -35.33 -24.00
C ASP A 108 2.39 -36.77 -24.41
N LYS A 109 3.69 -37.06 -24.47
CA LYS A 109 4.22 -38.38 -24.88
C LYS A 109 4.32 -39.37 -23.70
N PHE A 110 4.40 -38.87 -22.47
CA PHE A 110 4.77 -39.64 -21.29
C PHE A 110 3.70 -39.64 -20.20
N CYS A 111 2.91 -38.57 -20.08
CA CYS A 111 1.86 -38.44 -19.08
C CYS A 111 0.49 -38.93 -19.58
N GLN A 112 -0.33 -39.39 -18.65
CA GLN A 112 -1.75 -39.63 -18.92
C GLN A 112 -2.53 -38.32 -18.82
N ASN A 113 -3.42 -38.04 -19.76
CA ASN A 113 -4.37 -36.95 -19.61
C ASN A 113 -5.40 -37.27 -18.51
N ILE A 114 -5.34 -36.58 -17.36
CA ILE A 114 -6.25 -36.77 -16.23
C ILE A 114 -7.32 -35.67 -16.21
N PHE A 115 -6.90 -34.41 -16.32
CA PHE A 115 -7.77 -33.25 -16.11
C PHE A 115 -8.46 -32.74 -17.39
N ALA A 116 -7.89 -33.00 -18.57
CA ALA A 116 -8.36 -32.48 -19.84
C ALA A 116 -8.81 -33.58 -20.82
N LYS A 117 -9.28 -34.73 -20.32
CA LYS A 117 -9.72 -35.86 -21.14
C LYS A 117 -10.74 -35.44 -22.19
N GLY A 118 -10.58 -35.91 -23.43
CA GLY A 118 -11.43 -35.57 -24.57
C GLY A 118 -11.04 -34.28 -25.28
N PHE A 119 -9.98 -33.61 -24.81
CA PHE A 119 -9.38 -32.43 -25.45
C PHE A 119 -7.96 -32.73 -25.94
N GLU A 120 -7.70 -33.95 -26.41
CA GLU A 120 -6.44 -34.31 -27.03
C GLU A 120 -6.25 -33.59 -28.37
N SER A 121 -4.99 -33.31 -28.69
CA SER A 121 -4.62 -32.71 -29.97
C SER A 121 -4.91 -33.67 -31.14
N THR A 122 -5.26 -33.11 -32.30
CA THR A 122 -5.41 -33.87 -33.54
C THR A 122 -4.49 -33.30 -34.61
N LYS A 123 -3.88 -34.16 -35.44
CA LYS A 123 -2.90 -33.77 -36.47
C LYS A 123 -3.42 -32.79 -37.53
N ASP A 124 -4.73 -32.74 -37.75
CA ASP A 124 -5.35 -31.86 -38.76
C ASP A 124 -5.74 -30.47 -38.20
N ARG A 125 -5.62 -30.25 -36.89
CA ARG A 125 -6.00 -28.98 -36.24
C ARG A 125 -4.82 -28.01 -36.26
N LYS A 126 -5.07 -26.77 -36.69
CA LYS A 126 -4.12 -25.66 -36.60
C LYS A 126 -4.30 -24.92 -35.28
N TYR A 127 -3.19 -24.49 -34.70
CA TYR A 127 -3.14 -23.77 -33.44
C TYR A 127 -2.50 -22.39 -33.60
N GLU A 128 -3.09 -21.38 -32.96
CA GLU A 128 -2.59 -20.00 -32.98
C GLU A 128 -1.31 -19.85 -32.15
N LEU A 129 -1.23 -20.54 -31.01
CA LEU A 129 -0.06 -20.57 -30.14
C LEU A 129 0.09 -21.97 -29.52
N VAL A 130 1.33 -22.45 -29.44
CA VAL A 130 1.69 -23.62 -28.65
C VAL A 130 2.37 -23.16 -27.36
N THR A 131 1.90 -23.65 -26.21
CA THR A 131 2.64 -23.59 -24.95
C THR A 131 3.49 -24.83 -24.76
N ALA A 132 4.68 -24.69 -24.17
CA ALA A 132 5.57 -25.80 -23.84
C ALA A 132 6.33 -25.51 -22.54
N PHE A 133 5.73 -25.85 -21.41
CA PHE A 133 6.27 -25.52 -20.08
C PHE A 133 7.05 -26.70 -19.49
N GLU A 134 8.29 -26.44 -19.07
CA GLU A 134 9.24 -27.41 -18.51
C GLU A 134 9.58 -28.58 -19.46
N VAL A 135 9.66 -28.28 -20.76
CA VAL A 135 9.93 -29.30 -21.80
C VAL A 135 11.28 -29.07 -22.48
N PHE A 136 11.70 -27.81 -22.58
CA PHE A 136 12.85 -27.44 -23.42
C PHE A 136 14.16 -28.02 -22.90
N GLU A 137 14.30 -28.08 -21.58
CA GLU A 137 15.45 -28.63 -20.88
C GLU A 137 15.61 -30.15 -21.02
N HIS A 138 14.57 -30.83 -21.49
CA HIS A 138 14.51 -32.28 -21.67
C HIS A 138 14.85 -32.71 -23.10
N PHE A 139 14.99 -31.78 -24.03
CA PHE A 139 15.25 -32.09 -25.43
C PHE A 139 16.67 -32.60 -25.65
N VAL A 140 16.81 -33.86 -26.08
CA VAL A 140 18.09 -34.41 -26.54
C VAL A 140 18.60 -33.64 -27.77
N ASN A 141 17.69 -33.38 -28.72
CA ASN A 141 17.96 -32.58 -29.91
C ASN A 141 16.96 -31.42 -30.01
N PRO A 142 17.27 -30.26 -29.40
CA PRO A 142 16.34 -29.13 -29.31
C PRO A 142 15.81 -28.66 -30.66
N LEU A 143 16.64 -28.63 -31.70
CA LEU A 143 16.24 -28.13 -33.01
C LEU A 143 15.21 -29.03 -33.69
N SER A 144 15.40 -30.35 -33.60
CA SER A 144 14.45 -31.34 -34.13
C SER A 144 13.10 -31.30 -33.39
N GLU A 145 13.12 -31.13 -32.07
CA GLU A 145 11.88 -31.03 -31.28
C GLU A 145 11.15 -29.71 -31.55
N ILE A 146 11.87 -28.59 -31.72
CA ILE A 146 11.26 -27.34 -32.15
C ILE A 146 10.65 -27.49 -33.55
N GLU A 147 11.32 -28.13 -34.51
CA GLU A 147 10.76 -28.45 -35.82
C GLU A 147 9.46 -29.29 -35.73
N ASN A 148 9.35 -30.16 -34.74
CA ASN A 148 8.12 -30.91 -34.48
C ASN A 148 7.00 -30.01 -33.92
N ILE A 149 7.31 -29.13 -32.98
CA ILE A 149 6.35 -28.15 -32.45
C ILE A 149 5.84 -27.21 -33.55
N LEU A 150 6.73 -26.80 -34.47
CA LEU A 150 6.40 -25.91 -35.58
C LEU A 150 5.42 -26.49 -36.60
N LYS A 151 5.15 -27.80 -36.54
CA LYS A 151 4.07 -28.44 -37.31
C LYS A 151 2.68 -28.05 -36.80
N TYR A 152 2.57 -27.64 -35.54
CA TYR A 152 1.31 -27.24 -34.89
C TYR A 152 1.04 -25.73 -34.96
N SER A 153 2.06 -24.91 -34.67
CA SER A 153 1.97 -23.46 -34.69
C SER A 153 3.32 -22.80 -34.99
N GLN A 154 3.28 -21.60 -35.56
CA GLN A 154 4.45 -20.75 -35.75
C GLN A 154 4.74 -19.84 -34.54
N ASN A 155 3.92 -19.93 -33.48
CA ASN A 155 4.12 -19.19 -32.24
C ASN A 155 4.33 -20.20 -31.11
N ILE A 156 5.41 -20.04 -30.35
CA ILE A 156 5.78 -20.94 -29.25
C ILE A 156 6.08 -20.10 -28.01
N LEU A 157 5.24 -20.24 -26.98
CA LEU A 157 5.48 -19.71 -25.64
C LEU A 157 5.96 -20.85 -24.75
N PHE A 158 7.14 -20.75 -24.18
CA PHE A 158 7.75 -21.86 -23.46
C PHE A 158 8.44 -21.39 -22.18
N SER A 159 8.59 -22.31 -21.22
CA SER A 159 9.41 -22.08 -20.03
C SER A 159 10.70 -22.87 -20.10
N THR A 160 11.79 -22.23 -19.70
CA THR A 160 13.06 -22.84 -19.33
C THR A 160 13.91 -21.80 -18.60
N GLU A 161 14.53 -22.13 -17.47
CA GLU A 161 15.39 -21.17 -16.76
C GLU A 161 16.67 -20.89 -17.55
N LEU A 162 17.00 -19.60 -17.70
CA LEU A 162 18.23 -19.20 -18.36
C LEU A 162 19.45 -19.56 -17.50
N LEU A 163 20.42 -20.24 -18.12
CA LEU A 163 21.70 -20.55 -17.50
C LEU A 163 22.38 -19.25 -17.03
N PRO A 164 22.71 -19.11 -15.74
CA PRO A 164 23.39 -17.94 -15.22
C PRO A 164 24.72 -17.69 -15.92
N SER A 165 25.11 -16.42 -16.07
CA SER A 165 26.37 -16.03 -16.73
C SER A 165 27.61 -16.61 -16.05
N THR A 166 27.51 -16.95 -14.76
CA THR A 166 28.56 -17.62 -13.98
C THR A 166 28.75 -19.10 -14.35
N ASN A 167 27.82 -19.70 -15.08
CA ASN A 167 27.72 -21.14 -15.36
C ASN A 167 28.04 -22.00 -14.12
N PRO A 168 27.17 -21.98 -13.09
CA PRO A 168 27.39 -22.73 -11.86
C PRO A 168 27.55 -24.23 -12.14
N LYS A 169 28.35 -24.92 -11.31
CA LYS A 169 28.48 -26.37 -11.41
C LYS A 169 27.12 -27.05 -11.15
N PRO A 170 26.91 -28.29 -11.61
CA PRO A 170 25.61 -28.94 -11.50
C PRO A 170 25.05 -29.07 -10.06
N ASN A 171 25.91 -29.11 -9.04
CA ASN A 171 25.51 -29.13 -7.63
C ASN A 171 25.30 -27.74 -7.00
N GLN A 172 25.51 -26.67 -7.76
CA GLN A 172 25.43 -25.27 -7.30
C GLN A 172 24.20 -24.54 -7.85
N TRP A 173 23.47 -25.16 -8.78
CA TRP A 173 22.24 -24.62 -9.32
C TRP A 173 21.20 -25.73 -9.42
N TRP A 174 20.11 -25.54 -8.69
CA TRP A 174 19.07 -26.56 -8.50
C TRP A 174 18.44 -27.01 -9.83
N TYR A 175 18.43 -26.14 -10.85
CA TYR A 175 17.84 -26.40 -12.16
C TYR A 175 18.57 -27.45 -13.02
N TYR A 176 19.73 -27.96 -12.56
CA TYR A 176 20.32 -29.16 -13.15
C TYR A 176 19.56 -30.45 -12.77
N ALA A 177 18.67 -30.41 -11.78
CA ALA A 177 17.77 -31.50 -11.39
C ALA A 177 18.46 -32.87 -11.31
N LEU A 178 19.59 -32.95 -10.59
CA LEU A 178 20.46 -34.14 -10.56
C LEU A 178 19.74 -35.41 -10.07
N GLU A 179 18.78 -35.25 -9.16
CA GLU A 179 18.00 -36.37 -8.61
C GLU A 179 17.09 -37.02 -9.66
N GLU A 180 16.63 -36.25 -10.65
CA GLU A 180 15.68 -36.68 -11.69
C GLU A 180 16.39 -37.05 -13.00
N GLY A 181 17.50 -36.37 -13.31
CA GLY A 181 18.34 -36.66 -14.48
C GLY A 181 17.68 -36.36 -15.83
N GLN A 182 16.59 -35.59 -15.84
CA GLN A 182 15.82 -35.23 -17.05
C GLN A 182 16.32 -33.93 -17.71
N HIS A 183 16.92 -33.02 -16.94
CA HIS A 183 17.42 -31.73 -17.43
C HIS A 183 18.80 -31.91 -18.09
N ILE A 184 18.80 -32.01 -19.42
CA ILE A 184 19.98 -32.35 -20.23
C ILE A 184 20.39 -31.25 -21.22
N SER A 185 19.54 -30.22 -21.39
CA SER A 185 19.75 -29.11 -22.32
C SER A 185 19.49 -27.78 -21.62
N LEU A 186 20.52 -26.99 -21.32
CA LEU A 186 20.36 -25.73 -20.57
C LEU A 186 20.75 -24.53 -21.44
N TYR A 187 19.84 -23.56 -21.51
CA TYR A 187 19.89 -22.50 -22.50
C TYR A 187 20.42 -21.19 -21.92
N THR A 188 21.31 -20.53 -22.65
CA THR A 188 21.59 -19.12 -22.42
C THR A 188 20.69 -18.27 -23.32
N LYS A 189 20.54 -16.98 -23.01
CA LYS A 189 19.84 -16.04 -23.91
C LYS A 189 20.44 -16.02 -25.32
N LYS A 190 21.78 -16.15 -25.43
CA LYS A 190 22.48 -16.23 -26.72
C LYS A 190 22.13 -17.50 -27.50
N ALA A 191 21.97 -18.63 -26.83
CA ALA A 191 21.52 -19.87 -27.46
C ALA A 191 20.10 -19.73 -28.01
N LEU A 192 19.17 -19.15 -27.23
CA LEU A 192 17.80 -18.89 -27.68
C LEU A 192 17.74 -17.90 -28.85
N LEU A 193 18.58 -16.86 -28.87
CA LEU A 193 18.67 -15.93 -30.01
C LEU A 193 19.12 -16.63 -31.29
N ILE A 194 20.08 -17.55 -31.22
CA ILE A 194 20.52 -18.33 -32.39
C ILE A 194 19.40 -19.26 -32.89
N ILE A 195 18.61 -19.83 -31.99
CA ILE A 195 17.43 -20.62 -32.36
C ILE A 195 16.42 -19.71 -33.08
N ALA A 196 16.14 -18.53 -32.53
CA ALA A 196 15.22 -17.56 -33.14
C ALA A 196 15.67 -17.17 -34.55
N ASP A 197 16.95 -16.82 -34.73
CA ASP A 197 17.53 -16.48 -36.02
C ASP A 197 17.42 -17.64 -37.02
N ARG A 198 17.67 -18.88 -36.58
CA ARG A 198 17.61 -20.07 -37.43
C ARG A 198 16.22 -20.33 -38.01
N PHE A 199 15.17 -20.07 -37.23
CA PHE A 199 13.78 -20.24 -37.66
C PHE A 199 13.14 -18.93 -38.15
N ASN A 200 13.92 -17.85 -38.29
CA ASN A 200 13.47 -16.52 -38.72
C ASN A 200 12.35 -15.94 -37.82
N PHE A 201 12.51 -16.08 -36.51
CA PHE A 201 11.61 -15.56 -35.48
C PHE A 201 12.26 -14.45 -34.66
N GLN A 202 11.41 -13.70 -33.95
CA GLN A 202 11.81 -12.83 -32.86
C GLN A 202 11.77 -13.61 -31.55
N LEU A 203 12.73 -13.33 -30.66
CA LEU A 203 12.74 -13.82 -29.28
C LEU A 203 12.29 -12.71 -28.33
N TYR A 204 11.26 -12.99 -27.54
CA TYR A 204 10.88 -12.19 -26.37
C TYR A 204 11.13 -13.03 -25.12
N SER A 205 11.71 -12.44 -24.09
CA SER A 205 12.11 -13.13 -22.86
C SER A 205 11.96 -12.18 -21.69
N ASN A 206 11.48 -12.69 -20.55
CA ASN A 206 11.45 -11.94 -19.28
C ASN A 206 12.81 -11.96 -18.56
N ASP A 207 13.87 -12.43 -19.22
CA ASP A 207 15.22 -12.58 -18.67
C ASP A 207 15.31 -13.54 -17.46
N SER A 208 14.31 -14.41 -17.30
CA SER A 208 14.26 -15.50 -16.33
C SER A 208 13.79 -16.78 -17.03
N SER A 209 12.57 -17.24 -16.77
CA SER A 209 12.09 -18.55 -17.19
C SER A 209 11.10 -18.55 -18.34
N LEU A 210 10.49 -17.42 -18.71
CA LEU A 210 9.41 -17.39 -19.71
C LEU A 210 9.84 -16.70 -21.02
N HIS A 211 9.65 -17.40 -22.14
CA HIS A 211 10.16 -17.00 -23.45
C HIS A 211 9.13 -17.23 -24.55
N LEU A 212 9.10 -16.35 -25.55
CA LEU A 212 8.23 -16.43 -26.72
C LEU A 212 9.04 -16.34 -28.01
N LEU A 213 8.92 -17.37 -28.85
CA LEU A 213 9.39 -17.38 -30.23
C LEU A 213 8.19 -17.16 -31.16
N THR A 214 8.26 -16.11 -31.97
CA THR A 214 7.17 -15.76 -32.89
C THR A 214 7.67 -14.96 -34.09
N PRO A 215 7.08 -15.13 -35.29
CA PRO A 215 7.29 -14.22 -36.42
C PRO A 215 6.59 -12.86 -36.22
N LYS A 216 5.68 -12.74 -35.24
CA LYS A 216 4.96 -11.49 -34.95
C LYS A 216 5.89 -10.49 -34.27
N LYS A 217 5.74 -9.21 -34.60
CA LYS A 217 6.42 -8.12 -33.89
C LYS A 217 5.63 -7.74 -32.63
N LEU A 218 6.28 -7.86 -31.49
CA LEU A 218 5.78 -7.45 -30.17
C LEU A 218 6.70 -6.36 -29.58
N SER A 219 6.16 -5.55 -28.67
CA SER A 219 6.96 -4.64 -27.85
C SER A 219 7.60 -5.44 -26.70
N PRO A 220 8.93 -5.41 -26.51
CA PRO A 220 9.59 -6.11 -25.40
C PRO A 220 9.10 -5.64 -24.03
N LEU A 221 8.85 -4.34 -23.87
CA LEU A 221 8.32 -3.77 -22.62
C LEU A 221 6.92 -4.30 -22.29
N LEU A 222 6.08 -4.47 -23.31
CA LEU A 222 4.73 -4.99 -23.13
C LEU A 222 4.74 -6.50 -22.86
N PHE A 223 5.66 -7.25 -23.48
CA PHE A 223 5.84 -8.67 -23.14
C PHE A 223 6.29 -8.85 -21.69
N ASN A 224 7.23 -8.02 -21.21
CA ASN A 224 7.68 -8.04 -19.82
C ASN A 224 6.58 -7.63 -18.82
N TYR A 225 5.73 -6.68 -19.19
CA TYR A 225 4.58 -6.31 -18.37
C TYR A 225 3.52 -7.42 -18.32
N LEU A 226 3.22 -8.05 -19.47
CA LEU A 226 2.22 -9.12 -19.53
C LEU A 226 2.72 -10.44 -18.93
N SER A 227 4.04 -10.65 -18.88
CA SER A 227 4.64 -11.82 -18.23
C SER A 227 4.65 -11.74 -16.70
N THR A 228 4.18 -10.62 -16.13
CA THR A 228 4.06 -10.39 -14.68
C THR A 228 2.64 -9.95 -14.25
N SER A 229 1.67 -9.88 -15.17
CA SER A 229 0.32 -9.36 -14.92
C SER A 229 -0.73 -10.43 -14.55
N GLU A 230 -1.85 -10.00 -13.98
CA GLU A 230 -2.96 -10.86 -13.50
C GLU A 230 -3.91 -11.39 -14.59
N LEU A 231 -4.81 -12.29 -14.16
CA LEU A 231 -5.74 -13.09 -14.96
C LEU A 231 -6.83 -12.22 -15.62
N ILE A 232 -7.06 -12.39 -16.93
CA ILE A 232 -8.11 -11.68 -17.67
C ILE A 232 -9.38 -12.54 -17.71
N LYS A 233 -10.53 -11.97 -17.32
CA LYS A 233 -11.83 -12.65 -17.33
C LYS A 233 -12.35 -12.82 -18.77
N LYS A 234 -12.46 -14.07 -19.23
CA LYS A 234 -13.22 -14.50 -20.42
C LYS A 234 -14.27 -15.54 -19.98
N GLU A 235 -15.40 -15.61 -20.68
CA GLU A 235 -16.47 -16.57 -20.38
C GLU A 235 -15.97 -18.02 -20.45
N SER A 236 -16.23 -18.80 -19.41
CA SER A 236 -15.73 -20.17 -19.23
C SER A 236 -16.25 -21.13 -20.30
N LEU A 237 -15.40 -22.04 -20.79
CA LEU A 237 -15.85 -23.13 -21.68
C LEU A 237 -16.46 -24.32 -20.93
N LEU A 238 -16.51 -24.30 -19.59
CA LEU A 238 -16.88 -25.45 -18.76
C LEU A 238 -18.23 -26.09 -19.18
N HIS A 239 -19.26 -25.28 -19.40
CA HIS A 239 -20.58 -25.78 -19.80
C HIS A 239 -20.56 -26.40 -21.21
N LYS A 240 -19.86 -25.76 -22.15
CA LYS A 240 -19.70 -26.26 -23.53
C LYS A 240 -18.90 -27.57 -23.55
N ASP A 241 -17.86 -27.65 -22.73
CA ASP A 241 -17.03 -28.82 -22.55
C ASP A 241 -17.81 -30.00 -21.95
N TYR A 242 -18.63 -29.74 -20.94
CA TYR A 242 -19.51 -30.74 -20.34
C TYR A 242 -20.45 -31.37 -21.39
N LEU A 243 -21.11 -30.55 -22.21
CA LEU A 243 -22.01 -31.03 -23.26
C LEU A 243 -21.25 -31.84 -24.34
N GLN A 244 -20.05 -31.40 -24.71
CA GLN A 244 -19.19 -32.10 -25.67
C GLN A 244 -18.73 -33.47 -25.14
N LEU A 245 -18.32 -33.56 -23.87
CA LEU A 245 -17.81 -34.80 -23.28
C LEU A 245 -18.92 -35.81 -22.96
N THR A 246 -20.14 -35.34 -22.68
CA THR A 246 -21.26 -36.21 -22.31
C THR A 246 -22.14 -36.62 -23.50
N GLY A 247 -21.94 -36.02 -24.68
CA GLY A 247 -22.69 -36.35 -25.91
C GLY A 247 -24.18 -36.03 -25.84
N LYS A 248 -24.63 -35.22 -24.87
CA LYS A 248 -26.03 -34.86 -24.66
C LYS A 248 -26.32 -33.50 -25.29
N ILE A 249 -27.12 -33.49 -26.36
CA ILE A 249 -27.87 -32.28 -26.78
C ILE A 249 -28.90 -31.98 -25.69
N ALA A 250 -29.12 -30.69 -25.42
CA ALA A 250 -29.97 -30.14 -24.37
C ALA A 250 -31.23 -30.97 -24.13
N ASP A 251 -31.37 -31.51 -22.91
CA ASP A 251 -32.65 -31.58 -22.25
C ASP A 251 -32.53 -31.77 -20.73
N SER A 252 -33.55 -31.26 -20.07
CA SER A 252 -33.73 -30.95 -18.66
C SER A 252 -33.54 -32.06 -17.60
N GLN A 253 -33.30 -31.56 -16.37
CA GLN A 253 -33.79 -32.03 -15.06
C GLN A 253 -33.33 -33.38 -14.44
N ASP A 254 -32.56 -33.21 -13.36
CA ASP A 254 -32.88 -33.62 -11.97
C ASP A 254 -32.32 -34.95 -11.37
N LYS A 255 -31.98 -34.82 -10.07
CA LYS A 255 -31.62 -35.81 -9.02
C LYS A 255 -30.19 -36.38 -8.94
N LYS A 256 -29.48 -36.04 -7.86
CA LYS A 256 -29.45 -36.86 -6.62
C LYS A 256 -28.67 -36.26 -5.45
N GLN A 257 -29.27 -36.53 -4.29
CA GLN A 257 -28.93 -36.29 -2.90
C GLN A 257 -27.67 -37.03 -2.36
N LYS A 258 -27.20 -36.47 -1.22
CA LYS A 258 -26.61 -37.09 -0.01
C LYS A 258 -25.10 -37.38 0.04
N ASN A 259 -24.39 -36.65 0.91
CA ASN A 259 -24.13 -37.12 2.29
C ASN A 259 -23.68 -35.99 3.25
N GLU A 260 -24.33 -36.00 4.41
CA GLU A 260 -23.97 -35.49 5.75
C GLU A 260 -22.55 -35.95 6.17
N ASP A 261 -21.82 -35.42 7.17
CA ASP A 261 -22.06 -34.43 8.22
C ASP A 261 -20.70 -34.11 8.89
N ASN A 262 -20.74 -33.10 9.77
CA ASN A 262 -19.77 -32.75 10.83
C ASN A 262 -18.73 -31.68 10.47
N ASN A 263 -18.95 -30.48 10.99
CA ASN A 263 -18.03 -29.99 12.02
C ASN A 263 -18.67 -28.94 12.93
N ALA A 264 -18.41 -29.15 14.22
CA ALA A 264 -18.91 -28.39 15.34
C ALA A 264 -18.42 -26.93 15.31
N HIS A 265 -19.31 -26.03 15.73
CA HIS A 265 -19.06 -24.63 16.02
C HIS A 265 -17.81 -24.43 16.88
N LYS A 266 -16.73 -23.95 16.27
CA LYS A 266 -15.68 -23.20 16.96
C LYS A 266 -16.07 -21.73 16.88
N MET A 267 -16.20 -21.07 18.02
CA MET A 267 -16.22 -19.60 18.08
C MET A 267 -14.95 -19.08 17.39
N ILE A 268 -15.14 -18.36 16.29
CA ILE A 268 -14.08 -17.75 15.50
C ILE A 268 -13.62 -16.48 16.24
N PRO A 269 -12.30 -16.23 16.41
CA PRO A 269 -11.82 -15.02 17.08
C PRO A 269 -12.24 -13.77 16.31
N VAL A 270 -12.63 -12.71 17.02
CA VAL A 270 -12.88 -11.38 16.44
C VAL A 270 -11.61 -10.89 15.73
N SER A 271 -11.72 -10.42 14.48
CA SER A 271 -10.57 -9.85 13.76
C SER A 271 -10.02 -8.65 14.53
N LYS A 272 -8.70 -8.63 14.71
CA LYS A 272 -8.01 -7.56 15.43
C LYS A 272 -7.50 -6.55 14.40
N LEU A 273 -8.12 -5.36 14.35
CA LEU A 273 -7.62 -4.22 13.57
C LEU A 273 -6.12 -4.03 13.79
N ARG A 274 -5.35 -3.96 12.69
CA ARG A 274 -3.90 -3.78 12.69
C ARG A 274 -3.46 -2.64 11.80
N ILE A 275 -2.97 -1.58 12.42
CA ILE A 275 -2.36 -0.41 11.75
C ILE A 275 -0.85 -0.45 11.98
N ILE A 276 -0.08 -0.41 10.89
CA ILE A 276 1.38 -0.33 10.94
C ILE A 276 1.83 1.13 10.83
N ILE A 277 2.75 1.52 11.71
CA ILE A 277 3.40 2.83 11.70
C ILE A 277 4.90 2.65 11.41
N ASP A 278 5.40 3.15 10.28
CA ASP A 278 6.85 3.14 10.03
C ASP A 278 7.55 4.31 10.76
N GLY A 279 8.36 3.98 11.76
CA GLY A 279 9.10 4.90 12.63
C GLY A 279 10.29 5.61 11.98
N VAL A 280 10.38 5.65 10.65
CA VAL A 280 11.49 6.22 9.86
C VAL A 280 11.93 7.63 10.28
N PHE A 281 11.02 8.50 10.75
CA PHE A 281 11.42 9.84 11.17
C PHE A 281 12.35 9.81 12.38
N PHE A 282 12.14 8.88 13.32
CA PHE A 282 12.98 8.75 14.52
C PHE A 282 14.43 8.41 14.18
N GLN A 283 14.65 7.69 13.09
CA GLN A 283 15.98 7.42 12.52
C GLN A 283 16.57 8.68 11.87
N LEU A 284 15.80 9.38 11.04
CA LEU A 284 16.29 10.48 10.22
C LEU A 284 16.55 11.75 11.02
N TYR A 285 15.64 12.11 11.93
CA TYR A 285 15.63 13.41 12.60
C TYR A 285 15.04 13.34 14.02
N LYS A 286 15.54 14.20 14.91
CA LYS A 286 15.00 14.39 16.27
C LYS A 286 14.47 15.82 16.43
N THR A 287 13.45 16.17 15.64
CA THR A 287 12.85 17.52 15.58
C THR A 287 11.36 17.48 15.94
N GLY A 288 10.60 18.55 15.65
CA GLY A 288 9.19 18.67 16.04
C GLY A 288 8.28 17.53 15.58
N ILE A 289 8.52 16.92 14.40
CA ILE A 289 7.72 15.78 13.93
C ILE A 289 7.93 14.54 14.83
N ALA A 290 9.15 14.33 15.35
CA ALA A 290 9.40 13.25 16.31
C ALA A 290 8.59 13.46 17.61
N ARG A 291 8.44 14.71 18.07
CA ARG A 291 7.58 15.07 19.20
C ARG A 291 6.11 14.77 18.91
N VAL A 292 5.62 15.12 17.72
CA VAL A 292 4.25 14.83 17.30
C VAL A 292 3.95 13.33 17.43
N TRP A 293 4.80 12.49 16.83
CA TRP A 293 4.60 11.04 16.90
C TRP A 293 4.77 10.46 18.29
N GLN A 294 5.76 10.91 19.06
CA GLN A 294 5.92 10.48 20.43
C GLN A 294 4.67 10.80 21.27
N SER A 295 4.14 12.02 21.17
CA SER A 295 2.94 12.42 21.90
C SER A 295 1.69 11.65 21.44
N LEU A 296 1.52 11.39 20.13
CA LEU A 296 0.44 10.54 19.63
C LEU A 296 0.52 9.12 20.21
N LEU A 297 1.70 8.49 20.20
CA LEU A 297 1.90 7.15 20.73
C LEU A 297 1.64 7.09 22.24
N GLU A 298 2.15 8.06 23.01
CA GLU A 298 1.89 8.17 24.46
C GLU A 298 0.38 8.31 24.75
N THR A 299 -0.31 9.22 24.07
CA THR A 299 -1.76 9.42 24.25
C THR A 299 -2.57 8.19 23.81
N TRP A 300 -2.16 7.48 22.75
CA TRP A 300 -2.83 6.25 22.33
C TRP A 300 -2.63 5.08 23.29
N VAL A 301 -1.56 5.07 24.07
CA VAL A 301 -1.43 4.12 25.20
C VAL A 301 -2.44 4.47 26.29
N GLU A 302 -2.58 5.76 26.62
CA GLU A 302 -3.49 6.21 27.68
C GLU A 302 -4.97 5.93 27.36
N ASN A 303 -5.39 6.08 26.10
CA ASN A 303 -6.76 5.84 25.67
C ASN A 303 -7.03 4.43 25.11
N GLY A 304 -6.01 3.56 25.10
CA GLY A 304 -6.11 2.16 24.69
C GLY A 304 -6.04 1.90 23.18
N PHE A 305 -5.95 2.93 22.33
CA PHE A 305 -5.83 2.77 20.87
C PHE A 305 -4.51 2.06 20.47
N SER A 306 -3.48 2.11 21.31
CA SER A 306 -2.19 1.43 21.08
C SER A 306 -2.30 -0.07 20.83
N GLN A 307 -3.37 -0.73 21.28
CA GLN A 307 -3.59 -2.16 21.07
C GLN A 307 -3.71 -2.55 19.58
N HIS A 308 -4.05 -1.58 18.71
CA HIS A 308 -4.19 -1.74 17.27
C HIS A 308 -2.93 -1.35 16.49
N ILE A 309 -1.91 -0.81 17.18
CA ILE A 309 -0.73 -0.22 16.56
C ILE A 309 0.46 -1.18 16.64
N LEU A 310 1.15 -1.35 15.50
CA LEU A 310 2.49 -1.91 15.43
C LEU A 310 3.46 -0.86 14.86
N VAL A 311 4.46 -0.47 15.63
CA VAL A 311 5.51 0.46 15.18
C VAL A 311 6.68 -0.32 14.60
N LEU A 312 7.07 -0.01 13.37
CA LEU A 312 8.32 -0.50 12.79
C LEU A 312 9.47 0.38 13.30
N ASP A 313 10.33 -0.22 14.11
CA ASP A 313 11.48 0.46 14.71
C ASP A 313 12.72 0.25 13.85
N ARG A 314 13.19 1.34 13.24
CA ARG A 314 14.33 1.35 12.33
C ARG A 314 15.62 1.40 13.15
N GLU A 315 16.28 0.25 13.31
CA GLU A 315 17.51 0.09 14.12
C GLU A 315 17.41 0.56 15.59
N GLY A 316 16.25 0.43 16.24
CA GLY A 316 16.13 0.81 17.66
C GLY A 316 16.16 2.32 17.88
N THR A 317 15.64 3.09 16.92
CA THR A 317 15.65 4.56 16.95
C THR A 317 14.33 5.15 17.45
N ALA A 318 13.23 4.39 17.39
CA ALA A 318 11.95 4.81 17.94
C ALA A 318 12.01 4.94 19.48
N PRO A 319 11.20 5.81 20.09
CA PRO A 319 11.13 5.90 21.55
C PRO A 319 10.53 4.61 22.12
N GLU A 320 11.11 4.10 23.22
CA GLU A 320 10.58 2.96 23.98
C GLU A 320 9.39 3.41 24.85
N ILE A 321 8.17 3.21 24.36
CA ILE A 321 6.93 3.56 25.07
C ILE A 321 6.24 2.27 25.54
N PRO A 322 6.14 2.03 26.86
CA PRO A 322 5.43 0.88 27.39
C PRO A 322 3.97 0.85 26.90
N GLY A 323 3.52 -0.28 26.35
CA GLY A 323 2.16 -0.44 25.83
C GLY A 323 2.05 -0.30 24.30
N ILE A 324 3.14 0.03 23.61
CA ILE A 324 3.25 -0.03 22.14
C ILE A 324 3.93 -1.33 21.72
N GLN A 325 3.43 -1.95 20.65
CA GLN A 325 4.09 -3.09 20.01
C GLN A 325 5.13 -2.59 19.00
N TYR A 326 6.33 -3.15 19.04
CA TYR A 326 7.42 -2.78 18.15
C TYR A 326 7.92 -3.99 17.36
N ARG A 327 8.30 -3.75 16.10
CA ARG A 327 8.99 -4.71 15.25
C ARG A 327 10.27 -4.07 14.70
N LEU A 328 11.42 -4.64 15.03
CA LEU A 328 12.71 -4.14 14.55
C LEU A 328 12.85 -4.38 13.04
N VAL A 329 13.28 -3.36 12.32
CA VAL A 329 13.48 -3.39 10.86
C VAL A 329 14.82 -2.72 10.47
N PRO A 330 15.38 -3.06 9.30
CA PRO A 330 16.56 -2.40 8.74
C PRO A 330 16.41 -0.88 8.59
N PRO A 331 17.52 -0.12 8.62
CA PRO A 331 17.46 1.33 8.50
C PRO A 331 17.04 1.74 7.09
N TYR A 332 16.32 2.86 7.02
CA TYR A 332 15.92 3.47 5.76
C TYR A 332 17.11 4.12 5.04
N ASP A 333 17.18 3.96 3.72
CA ASP A 333 18.22 4.52 2.84
C ASP A 333 17.59 5.02 1.54
N TYR A 334 17.66 6.34 1.27
CA TYR A 334 17.13 6.97 0.05
C TYR A 334 17.72 6.44 -1.26
N ARG A 335 18.78 5.62 -1.22
CA ARG A 335 19.35 4.95 -2.40
C ARG A 335 18.69 3.61 -2.71
N ARG A 336 17.84 3.10 -1.81
CA ARG A 336 17.24 1.75 -1.86
C ARG A 336 15.73 1.79 -1.58
N THR A 337 15.05 2.83 -2.05
CA THR A 337 13.62 3.08 -1.78
C THR A 337 12.71 1.97 -2.30
N ASP A 338 13.00 1.37 -3.46
CA ASP A 338 12.16 0.30 -4.02
C ASP A 338 12.25 -1.00 -3.21
N ALA A 339 13.46 -1.41 -2.83
CA ALA A 339 13.68 -2.55 -1.93
C ALA A 339 13.05 -2.31 -0.54
N ASP A 340 13.05 -1.05 -0.07
CA ASP A 340 12.38 -0.68 1.17
C ASP A 340 10.85 -0.85 1.07
N ARG A 341 10.23 -0.42 -0.05
CA ARG A 341 8.80 -0.64 -0.30
C ARG A 341 8.42 -2.11 -0.34
N GLU A 342 9.22 -2.94 -1.01
CA GLU A 342 9.01 -4.39 -1.07
C GLU A 342 9.05 -5.02 0.33
N MET A 343 10.04 -4.66 1.15
CA MET A 343 10.12 -5.10 2.53
C MET A 343 8.92 -4.61 3.36
N LEU A 344 8.54 -3.34 3.23
CA LEU A 344 7.37 -2.80 3.95
C LEU A 344 6.08 -3.52 3.54
N GLN A 345 5.91 -3.83 2.26
CA GLN A 345 4.78 -4.61 1.75
C GLN A 345 4.76 -6.01 2.34
N GLN A 346 5.91 -6.71 2.34
CA GLN A 346 6.02 -8.04 2.95
C GLN A 346 5.65 -8.01 4.44
N ILE A 347 6.09 -7.00 5.19
CA ILE A 347 5.75 -6.85 6.60
C ILE A 347 4.24 -6.61 6.79
N CYS A 348 3.63 -5.78 5.93
CA CYS A 348 2.18 -5.55 5.97
C CYS A 348 1.39 -6.85 5.75
N GLU A 349 1.83 -7.71 4.83
CA GLU A 349 1.22 -9.02 4.57
C GLU A 349 1.41 -9.98 5.75
N GLU A 350 2.62 -10.10 6.28
CA GLU A 350 2.94 -10.97 7.42
C GLU A 350 2.16 -10.61 8.69
N GLU A 351 1.93 -9.32 8.92
CA GLU A 351 1.17 -8.83 10.08
C GLU A 351 -0.33 -8.72 9.81
N SER A 352 -0.78 -9.06 8.59
CA SER A 352 -2.17 -8.89 8.14
C SER A 352 -2.69 -7.47 8.41
N SER A 353 -1.91 -6.46 8.00
CA SER A 353 -2.23 -5.06 8.27
C SER A 353 -3.41 -4.56 7.44
N ASP A 354 -4.34 -3.88 8.09
CA ASP A 354 -5.45 -3.19 7.43
C ASP A 354 -5.04 -1.85 6.81
N LEU A 355 -4.00 -1.22 7.37
CA LEU A 355 -3.59 0.14 7.01
C LEU A 355 -2.15 0.43 7.41
N PHE A 356 -1.46 1.17 6.54
CA PHE A 356 -0.11 1.66 6.79
C PHE A 356 -0.08 3.20 6.95
N ILE A 357 0.77 3.70 7.85
CA ILE A 357 1.11 5.12 7.90
C ILE A 357 2.61 5.28 8.17
N SER A 358 3.25 6.22 7.48
CA SER A 358 4.65 6.53 7.71
C SER A 358 4.80 7.77 8.57
N THR A 359 5.75 7.73 9.51
CA THR A 359 6.18 8.95 10.21
C THR A 359 6.88 9.95 9.28
N TYR A 360 7.43 9.49 8.14
CA TYR A 360 8.03 10.35 7.13
C TYR A 360 8.21 9.68 5.75
N TYR A 361 7.11 9.71 4.98
CA TYR A 361 7.02 9.50 3.54
C TYR A 361 7.55 8.19 2.94
N THR A 362 7.67 7.12 3.73
CA THR A 362 7.80 5.76 3.20
C THR A 362 6.43 5.20 2.82
N THR A 363 6.40 4.21 1.92
CA THR A 363 5.15 3.57 1.47
C THR A 363 5.35 2.06 1.29
N PRO A 364 4.30 1.25 1.44
CA PRO A 364 4.27 -0.12 0.92
C PRO A 364 3.94 -0.09 -0.59
N ILE A 365 3.60 -1.24 -1.19
CA ILE A 365 3.27 -1.35 -2.63
C ILE A 365 1.77 -1.34 -2.88
N THR A 366 1.01 -2.20 -2.20
CA THR A 366 -0.44 -2.38 -2.41
C THR A 366 -1.25 -2.11 -1.15
N THR A 367 -0.65 -2.22 0.02
CA THR A 367 -1.33 -1.94 1.29
C THR A 367 -1.82 -0.48 1.32
N PRO A 368 -3.12 -0.23 1.62
CA PRO A 368 -3.66 1.12 1.73
C PRO A 368 -2.87 1.95 2.75
N SER A 369 -2.62 3.21 2.44
CA SER A 369 -1.86 4.08 3.33
C SER A 369 -2.51 5.42 3.61
N VAL A 370 -2.13 6.03 4.73
CA VAL A 370 -2.48 7.41 5.07
C VAL A 370 -1.25 8.30 4.97
N PHE A 371 -1.39 9.43 4.27
CA PHE A 371 -0.36 10.47 4.22
C PHE A 371 -0.62 11.50 5.31
N MET A 372 0.38 11.77 6.15
CA MET A 372 0.35 12.87 7.11
C MET A 372 1.26 14.00 6.66
N GLY A 373 0.67 15.13 6.26
CA GLY A 373 1.37 16.33 5.82
C GLY A 373 1.72 17.27 6.98
N TYR A 374 3.01 17.49 7.19
CA TYR A 374 3.51 18.44 8.19
C TYR A 374 3.65 19.85 7.64
N ASP A 375 3.98 19.98 6.35
CA ASP A 375 4.07 21.23 5.62
C ASP A 375 4.11 20.97 4.10
N MET A 376 3.98 22.05 3.32
CA MET A 376 4.28 22.09 1.89
C MET A 376 5.41 23.09 1.58
N ILE A 377 6.36 23.26 2.51
CA ILE A 377 7.46 24.23 2.39
C ILE A 377 8.29 24.01 1.13
N PRO A 378 8.73 22.78 0.78
CA PRO A 378 9.51 22.55 -0.44
C PRO A 378 8.77 23.03 -1.70
N GLU A 379 7.46 22.79 -1.78
CA GLU A 379 6.62 23.16 -2.91
C GLU A 379 6.34 24.68 -2.95
N VAL A 380 6.01 25.27 -1.80
CA VAL A 380 5.73 26.71 -1.64
C VAL A 380 6.98 27.56 -1.90
N MET A 381 8.12 27.14 -1.36
CA MET A 381 9.41 27.84 -1.47
C MET A 381 10.19 27.49 -2.74
N LYS A 382 9.62 26.66 -3.64
CA LYS A 382 10.24 26.26 -4.91
C LYS A 382 11.63 25.63 -4.72
N ALA A 383 11.75 24.74 -3.75
CA ALA A 383 12.94 23.91 -3.59
C ALA A 383 13.13 22.97 -4.79
N ASP A 384 14.31 22.35 -4.90
CA ASP A 384 14.55 21.31 -5.90
C ASP A 384 13.79 20.03 -5.54
N LEU A 385 12.63 19.83 -6.15
CA LEU A 385 11.75 18.69 -5.91
C LEU A 385 12.30 17.36 -6.45
N ASN A 386 13.45 17.36 -7.14
CA ASN A 386 14.14 16.13 -7.54
C ASN A 386 14.94 15.50 -6.37
N HIS A 387 15.14 16.23 -5.28
CA HIS A 387 15.78 15.70 -4.09
C HIS A 387 15.02 14.43 -3.62
N PRO A 388 15.73 13.32 -3.29
CA PRO A 388 15.09 12.03 -2.98
C PRO A 388 13.94 12.13 -1.97
N MET A 389 14.12 12.88 -0.89
CA MET A 389 13.07 13.12 0.12
C MET A 389 11.77 13.68 -0.44
N TRP A 390 11.83 14.62 -1.39
CA TRP A 390 10.63 15.24 -1.95
C TRP A 390 9.99 14.37 -3.03
N ARG A 391 10.77 13.56 -3.74
CA ARG A 391 10.24 12.50 -4.60
C ARG A 391 9.45 11.47 -3.81
N GLU A 392 9.98 11.03 -2.66
CA GLU A 392 9.28 10.10 -1.77
C GLU A 392 8.05 10.75 -1.12
N LYS A 393 8.11 12.02 -0.73
CA LYS A 393 6.92 12.79 -0.31
C LYS A 393 5.82 12.75 -1.37
N HIS A 394 6.15 13.06 -2.62
CA HIS A 394 5.18 13.08 -3.72
C HIS A 394 4.65 11.68 -4.03
N GLN A 395 5.48 10.65 -3.89
CA GLN A 395 5.04 9.27 -4.02
C GLN A 395 4.07 8.88 -2.90
N ALA A 396 4.36 9.24 -1.65
CA ALA A 396 3.48 9.00 -0.52
C ALA A 396 2.12 9.71 -0.67
N ILE A 397 2.10 10.93 -1.21
CA ILE A 397 0.84 11.65 -1.51
C ILE A 397 0.01 10.91 -2.56
N ARG A 398 0.65 10.41 -3.63
CA ARG A 398 -0.05 9.68 -4.71
C ARG A 398 -0.49 8.28 -4.32
N HIS A 399 0.25 7.63 -3.41
CA HIS A 399 -0.08 6.28 -2.91
C HIS A 399 -1.21 6.31 -1.86
N ALA A 400 -1.36 7.43 -1.14
CA ALA A 400 -2.28 7.50 -0.02
C ALA A 400 -3.76 7.39 -0.42
N SER A 401 -4.49 6.63 0.38
CA SER A 401 -5.95 6.50 0.32
C SER A 401 -6.67 7.56 1.16
N ALA A 402 -5.99 8.15 2.14
CA ALA A 402 -6.51 9.25 2.95
C ALA A 402 -5.40 10.22 3.38
N TYR A 403 -5.80 11.45 3.71
CA TYR A 403 -4.89 12.55 4.00
C TYR A 403 -5.19 13.17 5.36
N ILE A 404 -4.13 13.34 6.15
CA ILE A 404 -4.14 14.09 7.41
C ILE A 404 -3.14 15.25 7.28
N THR A 405 -3.49 16.43 7.76
CA THR A 405 -2.54 17.55 7.84
C THR A 405 -2.59 18.22 9.21
N ILE A 406 -1.49 18.84 9.61
CA ILE A 406 -1.38 19.48 10.93
C ILE A 406 -1.95 20.90 10.97
N SER A 407 -2.41 21.45 9.84
CA SER A 407 -3.04 22.78 9.74
C SER A 407 -3.91 22.91 8.50
N GLU A 408 -4.92 23.78 8.58
CA GLU A 408 -5.77 24.16 7.45
C GLU A 408 -4.94 24.77 6.32
N ASN A 409 -3.91 25.55 6.64
CA ASN A 409 -3.00 26.08 5.63
C ASN A 409 -2.28 24.96 4.87
N THR A 410 -1.79 23.92 5.57
CA THR A 410 -1.13 22.78 4.93
C THR A 410 -2.12 21.98 4.06
N ALA A 411 -3.37 21.82 4.49
CA ALA A 411 -4.42 21.20 3.68
C ALA A 411 -4.68 21.96 2.37
N LYS A 412 -4.79 23.29 2.45
CA LYS A 412 -4.97 24.15 1.27
C LYS A 412 -3.79 24.08 0.31
N ASP A 413 -2.57 24.06 0.83
CA ASP A 413 -1.39 23.89 -0.01
C ASP A 413 -1.34 22.51 -0.65
N LEU A 414 -1.65 21.44 0.11
CA LEU A 414 -1.68 20.09 -0.42
C LEU A 414 -2.58 20.02 -1.66
N VAL A 415 -3.82 20.51 -1.55
CA VAL A 415 -4.79 20.56 -2.66
C VAL A 415 -4.33 21.49 -3.79
N LYS A 416 -3.67 22.60 -3.46
CA LYS A 416 -3.13 23.53 -4.48
C LYS A 416 -2.06 22.86 -5.36
N TYR A 417 -1.22 21.99 -4.79
CA TYR A 417 -0.14 21.31 -5.52
C TYR A 417 -0.56 19.92 -6.06
N PHE A 418 -1.62 19.33 -5.50
CA PHE A 418 -2.20 18.04 -5.89
C PHE A 418 -3.73 18.23 -6.06
N PRO A 419 -4.18 18.87 -7.15
CA PRO A 419 -5.58 19.25 -7.36
C PRO A 419 -6.55 18.08 -7.54
N GLU A 420 -6.04 16.85 -7.69
CA GLU A 420 -6.81 15.62 -7.64
C GLU A 420 -7.37 15.32 -6.24
N ILE A 421 -6.81 15.93 -5.19
CA ILE A 421 -7.27 15.77 -3.81
C ILE A 421 -8.35 16.81 -3.50
N SER A 422 -9.50 16.37 -3.01
CA SER A 422 -10.54 17.28 -2.53
C SER A 422 -10.21 17.79 -1.12
N LEU A 423 -10.39 19.09 -0.86
CA LEU A 423 -10.17 19.65 0.48
C LEU A 423 -11.05 18.98 1.54
N ASP A 424 -12.30 18.64 1.21
CA ASP A 424 -13.24 17.97 2.12
C ASP A 424 -12.80 16.55 2.50
N SER A 425 -11.86 15.96 1.74
CA SER A 425 -11.29 14.63 2.04
C SER A 425 -10.07 14.68 2.98
N VAL A 426 -9.54 15.88 3.26
CA VAL A 426 -8.36 16.07 4.12
C VAL A 426 -8.79 16.29 5.57
N THR A 427 -8.31 15.44 6.48
CA THR A 427 -8.53 15.63 7.91
C THR A 427 -7.49 16.59 8.49
N VAL A 428 -7.94 17.68 9.13
CA VAL A 428 -7.05 18.61 9.83
C VAL A 428 -6.97 18.27 11.32
N ALA A 429 -5.77 17.89 11.75
CA ALA A 429 -5.44 17.53 13.13
C ALA A 429 -4.33 18.43 13.66
N HIS A 430 -4.69 19.59 14.22
CA HIS A 430 -3.75 20.53 14.84
C HIS A 430 -2.89 19.86 15.91
N CYS A 431 -1.61 20.22 15.97
CA CYS A 431 -0.72 19.72 17.00
C CYS A 431 -1.16 20.19 18.40
N GLY A 432 -0.86 19.38 19.41
CA GLY A 432 -1.08 19.72 20.81
C GLY A 432 0.09 20.46 21.45
N VAL A 433 -0.13 20.95 22.67
CA VAL A 433 0.95 21.37 23.58
C VAL A 433 0.93 20.50 24.82
N SER A 434 2.11 20.00 25.23
CA SER A 434 2.22 19.19 26.45
C SER A 434 1.90 20.03 27.68
N SER A 435 1.19 19.47 28.65
CA SER A 435 0.95 20.07 29.97
C SER A 435 2.23 20.43 30.72
N LYS A 436 3.37 19.83 30.34
CA LYS A 436 4.71 20.22 30.81
C LYS A 436 4.99 21.69 30.51
N PHE A 437 4.55 22.23 29.36
CA PHE A 437 4.68 23.65 29.05
C PHE A 437 3.63 24.44 29.81
N SER A 438 4.06 25.01 30.93
CA SER A 438 3.24 25.84 31.82
C SER A 438 4.14 26.89 32.49
N PRO A 439 3.58 28.00 33.01
CA PRO A 439 4.39 29.07 33.59
C PRO A 439 5.27 28.56 34.73
N ALA A 440 6.57 28.78 34.61
CA ALA A 440 7.55 28.40 35.63
C ALA A 440 7.55 29.36 36.82
N ARG A 441 7.93 28.84 37.99
CA ARG A 441 8.14 29.63 39.20
C ARG A 441 9.39 30.49 39.05
N LEU A 442 9.41 31.64 39.73
CA LEU A 442 10.52 32.57 39.68
C LEU A 442 11.86 31.94 40.11
N GLU A 443 11.83 31.01 41.07
CA GLU A 443 13.02 30.27 41.54
C GLU A 443 13.61 29.35 40.44
N GLU A 444 12.76 28.69 39.66
CA GLU A 444 13.16 27.85 38.54
C GLU A 444 13.83 28.71 37.46
N ILE A 445 13.22 29.86 37.14
CA ILE A 445 13.77 30.84 36.18
C ILE A 445 15.13 31.37 36.64
N ASN A 446 15.27 31.73 37.92
CA ASN A 446 16.53 32.22 38.48
C ASN A 446 17.62 31.13 38.49
N THR A 447 17.25 29.88 38.80
CA THR A 447 18.16 28.74 38.76
C THR A 447 18.66 28.48 37.33
N PHE A 448 17.76 28.52 36.35
CA PHE A 448 18.10 28.43 34.93
C PHE A 448 19.05 29.56 34.50
N LYS A 449 18.74 30.80 34.87
CA LYS A 449 19.58 31.96 34.56
C LYS A 449 20.99 31.82 35.15
N ASN A 450 21.09 31.41 36.41
CA ASN A 450 22.36 31.18 37.08
C ASN A 450 23.16 30.05 36.41
N LYS A 451 22.51 28.95 36.05
CA LYS A 451 23.13 27.80 35.38
C LYS A 451 23.83 28.19 34.07
N TYR A 452 23.21 29.08 33.28
CA TYR A 452 23.73 29.50 31.99
C TYR A 452 24.40 30.88 31.99
N GLY A 453 24.55 31.52 33.16
CA GLY A 453 25.18 32.84 33.28
C GLY A 453 24.39 33.97 32.63
N ILE A 454 23.07 33.87 32.58
CA ILE A 454 22.18 34.88 31.99
C ILE A 454 21.91 35.97 33.02
N ALA A 455 22.48 37.16 32.82
CA ALA A 455 22.45 38.23 33.82
C ALA A 455 21.38 39.30 33.56
N LYS A 456 20.85 39.36 32.34
CA LYS A 456 19.91 40.40 31.88
C LYS A 456 18.60 39.80 31.37
N PRO A 457 17.53 40.60 31.19
CA PRO A 457 16.36 40.20 30.41
C PRO A 457 16.80 39.74 29.01
N TYR A 458 16.12 38.75 28.44
CA TYR A 458 16.53 38.17 27.17
C TYR A 458 15.37 37.94 26.21
N PHE A 459 15.70 37.97 24.91
CA PHE A 459 14.83 37.46 23.85
C PHE A 459 15.21 36.02 23.52
N LEU A 460 14.22 35.18 23.27
CA LEU A 460 14.40 33.77 22.95
C LEU A 460 14.13 33.52 21.45
N LEU A 461 15.00 32.73 20.81
CA LEU A 461 14.83 32.23 19.45
C LEU A 461 14.97 30.71 19.46
N VAL A 462 13.95 30.01 18.94
CA VAL A 462 13.91 28.55 18.86
C VAL A 462 14.09 28.12 17.41
N GLY A 463 15.01 27.19 17.14
CA GLY A 463 15.36 26.79 15.78
C GLY A 463 16.10 27.87 14.99
N ALA A 464 16.92 28.69 15.67
CA ALA A 464 17.61 29.83 15.08
C ALA A 464 18.58 29.42 13.95
N THR A 465 18.12 29.50 12.70
CA THR A 465 18.89 29.23 11.47
C THR A 465 18.64 30.28 10.39
N GLY A 466 19.50 30.31 9.37
CA GLY A 466 19.18 30.94 8.09
C GLY A 466 18.04 30.23 7.34
N GLY A 467 17.61 30.79 6.21
CA GLY A 467 16.53 30.26 5.38
C GLY A 467 15.14 30.73 5.83
N TYR A 468 14.16 29.82 5.84
CA TYR A 468 12.76 30.17 6.10
C TYR A 468 12.48 30.60 7.55
N LYS A 469 13.30 30.18 8.54
CA LYS A 469 13.18 30.64 9.94
C LYS A 469 13.56 32.12 10.14
N ASN A 470 14.27 32.71 9.18
CA ASN A 470 14.51 34.16 9.07
C ASN A 470 15.16 34.82 10.30
N THR A 471 16.02 34.10 11.02
CA THR A 471 16.71 34.59 12.22
C THR A 471 17.47 35.91 11.98
N ILE A 472 17.92 36.15 10.74
CA ILE A 472 18.59 37.39 10.35
C ILE A 472 17.71 38.63 10.53
N LEU A 473 16.38 38.52 10.37
CA LEU A 473 15.47 39.64 10.58
C LEU A 473 15.55 40.12 12.03
N PHE A 474 15.55 39.19 12.99
CA PHE A 474 15.72 39.52 14.40
C PHE A 474 17.04 40.25 14.64
N PHE A 475 18.17 39.70 14.18
CA PHE A 475 19.48 40.29 14.46
C PHE A 475 19.63 41.70 13.85
N LYS A 476 19.20 41.90 12.61
CA LYS A 476 19.19 43.23 11.97
C LYS A 476 18.31 44.23 12.71
N SER A 477 17.17 43.78 13.24
CA SER A 477 16.22 44.63 13.98
C SER A 477 16.75 44.96 15.38
N PHE A 478 17.27 43.95 16.08
CA PHE A 478 17.88 44.08 17.40
C PHE A 478 19.09 45.02 17.39
N ALA A 479 19.88 45.02 16.30
CA ALA A 479 20.99 45.94 16.13
C ALA A 479 20.58 47.42 16.08
N LYS A 480 19.33 47.74 15.71
CA LYS A 480 18.79 49.10 15.67
C LYS A 480 18.27 49.61 17.02
N ILE A 481 18.10 48.72 18.01
CA ILE A 481 17.60 49.11 19.32
C ILE A 481 18.72 49.79 20.10
N VAL A 482 18.52 51.05 20.49
CA VAL A 482 19.51 51.85 21.25
C VAL A 482 19.84 51.20 22.59
N SER A 483 18.85 50.59 23.25
CA SER A 483 18.99 49.89 24.54
C SER A 483 19.42 48.42 24.42
N LYS A 484 19.88 47.94 23.26
CA LYS A 484 20.19 46.51 23.04
C LYS A 484 21.20 45.90 24.03
N SER A 485 22.13 46.70 24.54
CA SER A 485 23.12 46.27 25.55
C SER A 485 22.48 45.93 26.91
N GLY A 486 21.23 46.33 27.14
CA GLY A 486 20.41 45.94 28.29
C GLY A 486 19.78 44.56 28.17
N PHE A 487 19.92 43.89 27.02
CA PHE A 487 19.35 42.58 26.74
C PHE A 487 20.42 41.55 26.36
N GLU A 488 20.11 40.31 26.66
CA GLU A 488 20.80 39.13 26.14
C GLU A 488 19.91 38.39 25.13
N VAL A 489 20.50 37.46 24.37
CA VAL A 489 19.77 36.67 23.39
C VAL A 489 20.03 35.20 23.66
N ILE A 490 18.99 34.38 23.70
CA ILE A 490 19.10 32.93 23.78
C ILE A 490 18.65 32.33 22.45
N CYS A 491 19.54 31.59 21.81
CA CYS A 491 19.25 30.79 20.62
C CYS A 491 19.30 29.31 21.01
N THR A 492 18.25 28.55 20.70
CA THR A 492 18.21 27.10 20.94
C THR A 492 17.74 26.29 19.73
N GLY A 493 17.94 24.96 19.74
CA GLY A 493 17.60 24.03 18.66
C GLY A 493 18.82 23.46 17.92
N LYS A 494 19.59 24.29 17.21
CA LYS A 494 20.73 23.81 16.38
C LYS A 494 21.98 23.43 17.20
N GLY A 495 22.18 24.05 18.37
CA GLY A 495 23.42 23.94 19.16
C GLY A 495 24.67 24.41 18.38
N GLY A 496 25.82 24.50 19.06
CA GLY A 496 27.06 24.94 18.41
C GLY A 496 27.19 26.46 18.28
N ALA A 497 28.10 26.92 17.43
CA ALA A 497 28.43 28.34 17.29
C ALA A 497 27.37 29.12 16.52
N LEU A 498 27.21 30.40 16.87
CA LEU A 498 26.36 31.33 16.12
C LEU A 498 26.91 31.52 14.70
N ASP A 499 26.04 31.39 13.70
CA ASP A 499 26.37 31.61 12.28
C ASP A 499 27.01 33.00 12.10
N GLU A 500 28.06 33.09 11.26
CA GLU A 500 28.86 34.31 11.11
C GLU A 500 28.03 35.54 10.69
N GLU A 501 26.99 35.31 9.87
CA GLU A 501 26.07 36.35 9.40
C GLU A 501 25.40 37.12 10.56
N PHE A 502 25.14 36.44 11.69
CA PHE A 502 24.47 37.04 12.85
C PHE A 502 25.44 37.83 13.74
N ARG A 503 26.73 37.47 13.76
CA ARG A 503 27.74 38.08 14.65
C ARG A 503 27.95 39.57 14.36
N ALA A 504 27.80 39.98 13.09
CA ALA A 504 27.91 41.37 12.68
C ALA A 504 26.88 42.29 13.38
N TYR A 505 25.76 41.72 13.84
CA TYR A 505 24.63 42.48 14.40
C TYR A 505 24.49 42.32 15.92
N SER A 506 25.16 41.33 16.52
CA SER A 506 25.08 41.05 17.96
C SER A 506 26.11 41.81 18.83
N SER A 507 26.96 42.63 18.23
CA SER A 507 27.99 43.38 18.96
C SER A 507 27.39 44.25 20.07
N GLY A 508 27.88 44.06 21.30
CA GLY A 508 27.42 44.76 22.50
C GLY A 508 26.39 44.00 23.35
N SER A 509 25.92 42.82 22.91
CA SER A 509 25.03 41.94 23.67
C SER A 509 25.61 40.52 23.74
N VAL A 510 25.31 39.80 24.83
CA VAL A 510 25.69 38.39 24.96
C VAL A 510 24.65 37.53 24.24
N VAL A 511 25.13 36.61 23.40
CA VAL A 511 24.30 35.63 22.71
C VAL A 511 24.65 34.23 23.21
N HIS A 512 23.68 33.55 23.79
CA HIS A 512 23.79 32.19 24.31
C HIS A 512 23.24 31.20 23.28
N THR A 513 24.06 30.24 22.87
CA THR A 513 23.64 29.15 21.96
C THR A 513 23.52 27.86 22.75
N LEU A 514 22.29 27.54 23.18
CA LEU A 514 22.01 26.48 24.15
C LEU A 514 21.30 25.28 23.51
N ARG A 515 21.57 24.09 24.04
CA ARG A 515 20.71 22.90 23.84
C ARG A 515 19.93 22.72 25.13
N LEU A 516 18.61 22.84 25.04
CA LEU A 516 17.71 22.80 26.19
C LEU A 516 16.88 21.53 26.16
N SER A 517 16.69 20.90 27.32
CA SER A 517 15.61 19.93 27.52
C SER A 517 14.24 20.62 27.50
N ASP A 518 13.15 19.86 27.44
CA ASP A 518 11.80 20.45 27.49
C ASP A 518 11.51 21.19 28.80
N GLU A 519 12.05 20.72 29.92
CA GLU A 519 11.93 21.38 31.22
C GLU A 519 12.70 22.72 31.25
N GLU A 520 13.91 22.73 30.67
CA GLU A 520 14.71 23.94 30.53
C GLU A 520 14.09 24.91 29.52
N LEU A 521 13.52 24.40 28.44
CA LEU A 521 12.85 25.18 27.40
C LEU A 521 11.58 25.85 27.95
N ARG A 522 10.76 25.13 28.74
CA ARG A 522 9.64 25.69 29.50
C ARG A 522 10.10 26.86 30.39
N THR A 523 11.21 26.67 31.09
CA THR A 523 11.79 27.69 31.98
C THR A 523 12.32 28.88 31.18
N ALA A 524 12.94 28.63 30.03
CA ALA A 524 13.42 29.65 29.10
C ALA A 524 12.27 30.48 28.51
N TYR A 525 11.17 29.85 28.10
CA TYR A 525 9.97 30.58 27.66
C TYR A 525 9.44 31.46 28.79
N SER A 526 9.23 30.88 29.98
CA SER A 526 8.65 31.59 31.13
C SER A 526 9.49 32.78 31.59
N GLY A 527 10.81 32.73 31.41
CA GLY A 527 11.75 33.78 31.79
C GLY A 527 12.10 34.79 30.70
N ALA A 528 11.66 34.56 29.45
CA ALA A 528 11.97 35.43 28.32
C ALA A 528 11.10 36.69 28.32
N VAL A 529 11.65 37.77 27.75
CA VAL A 529 10.86 38.98 27.43
C VAL A 529 9.83 38.64 26.36
N ALA A 530 10.27 37.94 25.32
CA ALA A 530 9.43 37.32 24.30
C ALA A 530 10.17 36.19 23.60
N LEU A 531 9.40 35.26 23.04
CA LEU A 531 9.81 34.47 21.90
C LEU A 531 9.74 35.35 20.65
N VAL A 532 10.82 35.39 19.86
CA VAL A 532 10.82 36.02 18.55
C VAL A 532 10.95 34.92 17.49
N TYR A 533 9.90 34.73 16.70
CA TYR A 533 9.77 33.65 15.73
C TYR A 533 9.38 34.20 14.35
N PRO A 534 10.30 34.89 13.64
CA PRO A 534 10.00 35.66 12.44
C PRO A 534 9.93 34.83 11.16
N SER A 535 9.44 33.58 11.25
CA SER A 535 9.47 32.62 10.15
C SER A 535 8.70 33.12 8.92
N LYS A 536 9.30 32.94 7.74
CA LYS A 536 8.70 33.18 6.42
C LYS A 536 7.62 32.16 6.07
N TYR A 537 7.67 30.97 6.69
CA TYR A 537 6.66 29.93 6.52
C TYR A 537 6.75 28.88 7.61
N GLU A 538 5.61 28.32 8.00
CA GLU A 538 5.53 27.19 8.93
C GLU A 538 4.34 26.30 8.60
N GLY A 539 4.53 25.00 8.82
CA GLY A 539 3.44 24.03 8.78
C GLY A 539 2.51 24.09 9.99
N PHE A 540 3.01 24.56 11.15
CA PHE A 540 2.17 24.79 12.33
C PHE A 540 2.71 25.90 13.26
N GLY A 541 3.98 25.80 13.67
CA GLY A 541 4.59 26.75 14.62
C GLY A 541 4.51 26.32 16.08
N MET A 542 4.79 25.05 16.38
CA MET A 542 4.86 24.48 17.74
C MET A 542 5.53 25.39 18.80
N PRO A 543 6.68 26.03 18.54
CA PRO A 543 7.30 26.94 19.52
C PRO A 543 6.40 28.09 19.97
N ILE A 544 5.49 28.56 19.11
CA ILE A 544 4.55 29.65 19.42
C ILE A 544 3.58 29.21 20.51
N ILE A 545 2.93 28.04 20.35
CA ILE A 545 1.96 27.56 21.34
C ILE A 545 2.63 27.11 22.64
N GLU A 546 3.85 26.59 22.58
CA GLU A 546 4.65 26.27 23.77
C GLU A 546 5.00 27.54 24.57
N ALA A 547 5.44 28.59 23.89
CA ALA A 547 5.71 29.89 24.51
C ALA A 547 4.45 30.47 25.15
N MET A 548 3.34 30.48 24.42
CA MET A 548 2.03 30.93 24.92
C MET A 548 1.60 30.15 26.17
N ALA A 549 1.74 28.83 26.16
CA ALA A 549 1.39 27.96 27.30
C ALA A 549 2.24 28.28 28.55
N CYS A 550 3.49 28.74 28.35
CA CYS A 550 4.37 29.19 29.42
C CYS A 550 4.14 30.64 29.87
N GLY A 551 3.16 31.35 29.29
CA GLY A 551 2.94 32.77 29.55
C GLY A 551 4.01 33.68 28.96
N CYS A 552 4.67 33.23 27.89
CA CYS A 552 5.67 34.00 27.15
C CYS A 552 5.00 34.74 25.98
N PRO A 553 5.12 36.08 25.89
CA PRO A 553 4.68 36.82 24.72
C PRO A 553 5.44 36.38 23.46
N VAL A 554 4.78 36.47 22.30
CA VAL A 554 5.39 36.08 21.02
C VAL A 554 5.33 37.23 20.01
N ILE A 555 6.44 37.45 19.32
CA ILE A 555 6.53 38.28 18.11
C ILE A 555 6.78 37.35 16.93
N THR A 556 5.93 37.39 15.90
CA THR A 556 6.00 36.47 14.76
C THR A 556 5.48 37.12 13.47
N CYS A 557 5.47 36.38 12.36
CA CYS A 557 5.00 36.84 11.07
C CYS A 557 3.68 36.16 10.71
N PRO A 558 2.74 36.85 10.02
CA PRO A 558 1.42 36.30 9.68
C PRO A 558 1.50 35.39 8.43
N ASN A 559 2.41 34.42 8.44
CA ASN A 559 2.73 33.56 7.28
C ASN A 559 2.30 32.10 7.51
N GLY A 560 1.87 31.44 6.43
CA GLY A 560 1.47 30.03 6.46
C GLY A 560 0.37 29.75 7.49
N SER A 561 0.60 28.75 8.35
CA SER A 561 -0.32 28.36 9.44
C SER A 561 -0.27 29.27 10.67
N ILE A 562 0.66 30.23 10.76
CA ILE A 562 0.82 31.02 11.99
C ILE A 562 -0.44 31.84 12.35
N PRO A 563 -1.16 32.49 11.41
CA PRO A 563 -2.42 33.17 11.73
C PRO A 563 -3.51 32.26 12.31
N GLU A 564 -3.59 31.02 11.82
CA GLU A 564 -4.52 29.99 12.27
C GLU A 564 -4.21 29.53 13.70
N VAL A 565 -2.93 29.40 14.04
CA VAL A 565 -2.49 28.91 15.35
C VAL A 565 -2.45 30.03 16.40
N ALA A 566 -1.94 31.19 16.03
CA ALA A 566 -1.59 32.25 16.95
C ALA A 566 -2.73 33.27 17.17
N GLU A 567 -3.63 33.44 16.19
CA GLU A 567 -4.71 34.44 16.20
C GLU A 567 -4.22 35.82 16.70
N GLU A 568 -5.04 36.53 17.49
CA GLU A 568 -4.73 37.84 18.07
C GLU A 568 -3.82 37.76 19.31
N ALA A 569 -3.27 36.58 19.64
CA ALA A 569 -2.48 36.37 20.86
C ALA A 569 -0.99 36.72 20.69
N VAL A 570 -0.60 37.30 19.55
CA VAL A 570 0.79 37.63 19.20
C VAL A 570 0.91 39.03 18.64
N MET A 571 2.14 39.52 18.60
CA MET A 571 2.47 40.70 17.82
C MET A 571 2.97 40.30 16.44
N TYR A 572 2.21 40.65 15.40
CA TYR A 572 2.59 40.39 14.02
C TYR A 572 3.53 41.47 13.46
N VAL A 573 4.55 41.02 12.74
CA VAL A 573 5.45 41.86 11.96
C VAL A 573 5.60 41.26 10.55
N SER A 574 5.82 42.11 9.55
CA SER A 574 6.20 41.62 8.21
C SER A 574 7.57 40.96 8.28
N ASP A 575 7.75 39.88 7.54
CA ASP A 575 8.98 39.06 7.49
C ASP A 575 10.16 39.73 6.76
N GLU A 576 9.97 40.95 6.27
CA GLU A 576 11.01 41.81 5.69
C GLU A 576 11.19 43.13 6.45
N ASP A 577 10.31 43.45 7.40
CA ASP A 577 10.28 44.75 8.07
C ASP A 577 11.17 44.81 9.31
N ILE A 578 12.43 45.19 9.08
CA ILE A 578 13.43 45.39 10.13
C ILE A 578 12.99 46.47 11.14
N ASN A 579 12.32 47.54 10.68
CA ASN A 579 11.92 48.62 11.58
C ASN A 579 10.69 48.23 12.39
N GLY A 580 9.72 47.55 11.77
CA GLY A 580 8.55 47.00 12.44
C GLY A 580 8.94 46.03 13.55
N LEU A 581 9.87 45.11 13.30
CA LEU A 581 10.35 44.21 14.35
C LEU A 581 11.13 44.94 15.45
N ALA A 582 11.94 45.96 15.11
CA ALA A 582 12.60 46.78 16.14
C ALA A 582 11.60 47.54 17.02
N ASN A 583 10.53 48.07 16.43
CA ASN A 583 9.45 48.74 17.16
C ASN A 583 8.69 47.74 18.04
N ALA A 584 8.37 46.55 17.52
CA ALA A 584 7.73 45.47 18.27
C ALA A 584 8.54 45.06 19.52
N LEU A 585 9.86 44.92 19.38
CA LEU A 585 10.76 44.62 20.50
C LEU A 585 10.79 45.74 21.56
N CYS A 586 10.55 46.99 21.17
CA CYS A 586 10.41 48.13 22.09
C CYS A 586 9.02 48.17 22.75
N ASP A 587 7.95 48.00 21.97
CA ASP A 587 6.57 48.07 22.46
C ASP A 587 6.25 46.97 23.48
N LEU A 588 6.79 45.77 23.26
CA LEU A 588 6.58 44.63 24.15
C LEU A 588 7.23 44.80 25.54
N GLN A 589 8.12 45.78 25.70
CA GLN A 589 8.67 46.14 27.02
C GLN A 589 7.63 46.87 27.90
N LYS A 590 6.58 47.44 27.29
CA LYS A 590 5.49 48.11 28.00
C LYS A 590 4.62 47.07 28.73
N PRO A 591 4.46 47.16 30.07
CA PRO A 591 3.71 46.17 30.84
C PRO A 591 2.28 45.94 30.35
N GLU A 592 1.58 46.97 29.90
CA GLU A 592 0.22 46.90 29.39
C GLU A 592 0.12 46.03 28.13
N VAL A 593 1.04 46.21 27.17
CA VAL A 593 1.10 45.40 25.95
C VAL A 593 1.47 43.97 26.31
N ARG A 594 2.50 43.80 27.14
CA ARG A 594 3.00 42.47 27.52
C ARG A 594 1.94 41.66 28.24
N ASN A 595 1.31 42.21 29.27
CA ASN A 595 0.32 41.51 30.08
C ASN A 595 -0.92 41.12 29.26
N SER A 596 -1.32 41.97 28.29
CA SER A 596 -2.40 41.65 27.36
C SER A 596 -2.05 40.43 26.50
N LEU A 597 -0.85 40.39 25.92
CA LEU A 597 -0.39 39.25 25.11
C LEU A 597 -0.23 37.97 25.94
N VAL A 598 0.28 38.07 27.18
CA VAL A 598 0.37 36.91 28.09
C VAL A 598 -1.02 36.31 28.36
N ALA A 599 -1.99 37.16 28.70
CA ALA A 599 -3.36 36.70 28.96
C ALA A 599 -4.02 36.07 27.72
N ALA A 600 -3.84 36.68 26.55
CA ALA A 600 -4.33 36.15 25.28
C ALA A 600 -3.66 34.82 24.91
N GLY A 601 -2.33 34.73 25.04
CA GLY A 601 -1.54 33.52 24.76
C GLY A 601 -1.95 32.33 25.63
N LEU A 602 -2.07 32.53 26.94
CA LEU A 602 -2.53 31.47 27.85
C LEU A 602 -3.94 30.97 27.52
N LYS A 603 -4.82 31.86 27.03
CA LYS A 603 -6.16 31.47 26.56
C LYS A 603 -6.08 30.71 25.23
N GLN A 604 -5.24 31.15 24.30
CA GLN A 604 -5.08 30.55 22.98
C GLN A 604 -4.46 29.15 23.05
N ALA A 605 -3.40 28.97 23.84
CA ALA A 605 -2.72 27.68 23.99
C ALA A 605 -3.66 26.55 24.48
N LYS A 606 -4.69 26.88 25.28
CA LYS A 606 -5.67 25.90 25.78
C LYS A 606 -6.57 25.28 24.70
N LYS A 607 -6.59 25.85 23.49
CA LYS A 607 -7.33 25.28 22.35
C LYS A 607 -6.62 24.08 21.72
N PHE A 608 -5.36 23.84 22.08
CA PHE A 608 -4.51 22.83 21.45
C PHE A 608 -4.10 21.77 22.47
N SER A 609 -4.44 20.51 22.22
CA SER A 609 -4.08 19.39 23.09
C SER A 609 -3.73 18.15 22.28
N TRP A 610 -2.87 17.30 22.84
CA TRP A 610 -2.46 16.06 22.16
C TRP A 610 -3.60 15.05 22.12
N GLU A 611 -4.50 15.09 23.10
CA GLU A 611 -5.72 14.28 23.16
C GLU A 611 -6.62 14.56 21.96
N THR A 612 -6.93 15.83 21.67
CA THR A 612 -7.74 16.20 20.50
C THR A 612 -7.06 15.82 19.19
N MET A 613 -5.74 15.95 19.09
CA MET A 613 -5.00 15.51 17.91
C MET A 613 -5.08 13.98 17.75
N ALA A 614 -4.82 13.24 18.82
CA ALA A 614 -4.80 11.78 18.83
C ALA A 614 -6.17 11.18 18.48
N GLU A 615 -7.26 11.77 18.99
CA GLU A 615 -8.64 11.40 18.65
C GLU A 615 -8.94 11.64 17.17
N LYS A 616 -8.55 12.79 16.62
CA LYS A 616 -8.74 13.08 15.19
C LYS A 616 -7.93 12.15 14.30
N VAL A 617 -6.68 11.90 14.66
CA VAL A 617 -5.80 11.00 13.87
C VAL A 617 -6.31 9.57 13.95
N SER A 618 -6.62 9.03 15.13
CA SER A 618 -7.15 7.66 15.23
C SER A 618 -8.48 7.49 14.49
N ALA A 619 -9.40 8.45 14.63
CA ALA A 619 -10.67 8.44 13.88
C ALA A 619 -10.44 8.44 12.36
N ALA A 620 -9.49 9.25 11.86
CA ALA A 620 -9.14 9.26 10.44
C ALA A 620 -8.51 7.94 9.98
N LEU A 621 -7.65 7.32 10.79
CA LEU A 621 -7.07 6.01 10.49
C LEU A 621 -8.15 4.92 10.43
N ILE A 622 -9.06 4.89 11.40
CA ILE A 622 -10.19 3.93 11.42
C ILE A 622 -11.06 4.14 10.17
N LYS A 623 -11.42 5.39 9.86
CA LYS A 623 -12.19 5.72 8.64
C LYS A 623 -11.47 5.27 7.38
N ALA A 624 -10.16 5.43 7.30
CA ALA A 624 -9.36 4.99 6.15
C ALA A 624 -9.46 3.47 5.92
N THR A 625 -9.55 2.66 6.99
CA THR A 625 -9.76 1.20 6.87
C THR A 625 -11.12 0.81 6.26
N LEU A 626 -12.09 1.73 6.29
CA LEU A 626 -13.44 1.52 5.79
C LEU A 626 -13.64 2.03 4.36
N LEU A 627 -12.65 2.69 3.75
CA LEU A 627 -12.78 3.26 2.40
C LEU A 627 -13.09 2.20 1.33
N ARG A 628 -12.65 0.94 1.53
CA ARG A 628 -12.97 -0.20 0.67
C ARG A 628 -14.47 -0.51 0.56
N LEU A 629 -15.28 0.00 1.49
CA LEU A 629 -16.73 -0.20 1.49
C LEU A 629 -17.47 0.76 0.56
N ASN A 630 -16.78 1.70 -0.10
CA ASN A 630 -17.35 2.61 -1.10
C ASN A 630 -18.68 3.24 -0.65
N LEU A 631 -18.73 3.69 0.60
CA LEU A 631 -19.95 4.24 1.20
C LEU A 631 -20.41 5.49 0.45
N LYS A 632 -21.72 5.61 0.26
CA LYS A 632 -22.40 6.73 -0.42
C LYS A 632 -23.35 7.43 0.56
N GLU A 633 -24.23 8.28 0.03
CA GLU A 633 -25.22 9.01 0.84
C GLU A 633 -26.23 8.08 1.52
N ILE A 634 -26.55 6.93 0.91
CA ILE A 634 -27.48 5.94 1.43
C ILE A 634 -26.77 4.58 1.54
N ASN A 635 -26.42 4.18 2.75
CA ASN A 635 -25.81 2.91 3.08
C ASN A 635 -26.84 2.02 3.78
N LEU A 636 -27.20 0.92 3.13
CA LEU A 636 -28.11 -0.09 3.64
C LEU A 636 -27.31 -1.33 4.01
N ILE A 637 -27.76 -2.09 5.00
CA ILE A 637 -27.09 -3.34 5.40
C ILE A 637 -28.05 -4.53 5.40
N ILE A 638 -27.56 -5.69 4.99
CA ILE A 638 -28.26 -6.97 5.10
C ILE A 638 -27.39 -8.05 5.74
N PHE A 639 -28.05 -9.02 6.38
CA PHE A 639 -27.41 -10.16 7.04
C PHE A 639 -27.94 -11.49 6.47
N PRO A 640 -27.53 -11.87 5.25
CA PRO A 640 -27.89 -13.17 4.68
C PRO A 640 -27.50 -14.33 5.60
N ASP A 641 -28.39 -15.30 5.79
CA ASP A 641 -28.04 -16.60 6.34
C ASP A 641 -27.50 -17.50 5.22
N TRP A 642 -26.17 -17.49 5.06
CA TRP A 642 -25.45 -18.26 4.05
C TRP A 642 -25.54 -19.79 4.25
N SER A 643 -26.11 -20.27 5.36
CA SER A 643 -26.39 -21.71 5.57
C SER A 643 -27.68 -22.18 4.87
N GLN A 644 -28.52 -21.24 4.42
CA GLN A 644 -29.77 -21.56 3.75
C GLN A 644 -29.56 -22.07 2.32
N PRO A 645 -30.53 -22.81 1.74
CA PRO A 645 -30.42 -23.28 0.38
C PRO A 645 -30.22 -22.13 -0.61
N GLU A 646 -29.22 -22.25 -1.49
CA GLU A 646 -28.82 -21.24 -2.49
C GLU A 646 -30.01 -20.67 -3.28
N LYS A 647 -30.99 -21.52 -3.64
CA LYS A 647 -32.19 -21.10 -4.36
C LYS A 647 -33.08 -20.15 -3.55
N ALA A 648 -33.24 -20.40 -2.25
CA ALA A 648 -34.09 -19.58 -1.38
C ALA A 648 -33.41 -18.24 -1.13
N LEU A 649 -32.13 -18.26 -0.74
CA LEU A 649 -31.36 -17.05 -0.50
C LEU A 649 -31.17 -16.24 -1.78
N GLY A 650 -30.91 -16.89 -2.91
CA GLY A 650 -30.76 -16.25 -4.21
C GLY A 650 -32.02 -15.53 -4.67
N TYR A 651 -33.21 -16.12 -4.46
CA TYR A 651 -34.48 -15.44 -4.74
C TYR A 651 -34.67 -14.19 -3.89
N GLU A 652 -34.32 -14.26 -2.61
CA GLU A 652 -34.44 -13.13 -1.70
C GLU A 652 -33.45 -12.00 -2.04
N LEU A 653 -32.18 -12.34 -2.29
CA LEU A 653 -31.18 -11.39 -2.79
C LEU A 653 -31.63 -10.76 -4.11
N GLN A 654 -32.26 -11.53 -5.01
CA GLN A 654 -32.83 -11.02 -6.26
C GLN A 654 -33.84 -9.91 -6.01
N GLN A 655 -34.75 -10.10 -5.04
CA GLN A 655 -35.75 -9.09 -4.72
C GLN A 655 -35.13 -7.84 -4.09
N VAL A 656 -34.13 -7.99 -3.21
CA VAL A 656 -33.39 -6.86 -2.63
C VAL A 656 -32.70 -6.06 -3.73
N LEU A 657 -31.92 -6.72 -4.59
CA LEU A 657 -31.20 -6.08 -5.69
C LEU A 657 -32.14 -5.37 -6.66
N LYS A 658 -33.26 -5.99 -7.00
CA LYS A 658 -34.31 -5.37 -7.82
C LYS A 658 -34.87 -4.11 -7.17
N ALA A 659 -35.19 -4.15 -5.87
CA ALA A 659 -35.74 -3.01 -5.15
C ALA A 659 -34.78 -1.81 -5.15
N ILE A 660 -33.49 -2.04 -4.91
CA ILE A 660 -32.49 -0.95 -4.90
C ILE A 660 -32.13 -0.46 -6.31
N ALA A 661 -32.04 -1.36 -7.31
CA ALA A 661 -31.69 -1.00 -8.68
C ALA A 661 -32.83 -0.27 -9.41
N THR A 662 -34.07 -0.39 -8.93
CA THR A 662 -35.23 0.36 -9.44
C THR A 662 -35.54 1.63 -8.64
N HIS A 663 -34.78 1.91 -7.57
CA HIS A 663 -34.96 3.10 -6.74
C HIS A 663 -34.54 4.38 -7.49
N SER A 664 -35.21 5.50 -7.24
CA SER A 664 -34.89 6.80 -7.86
C SER A 664 -33.45 7.24 -7.60
N ASP A 665 -32.94 6.89 -6.41
CA ASP A 665 -31.61 7.28 -5.92
C ASP A 665 -30.57 6.17 -6.00
N LYS A 666 -30.79 5.16 -6.86
CA LYS A 666 -29.91 3.98 -6.98
C LYS A 666 -28.41 4.31 -7.05
N ASN A 667 -28.03 5.39 -7.73
CA ASN A 667 -26.63 5.79 -7.89
C ASN A 667 -25.97 6.27 -6.58
N GLN A 668 -26.78 6.64 -5.58
CA GLN A 668 -26.37 7.11 -4.25
C GLN A 668 -26.47 6.01 -3.17
N ILE A 669 -26.83 4.78 -3.56
CA ILE A 669 -27.00 3.65 -2.65
C ILE A 669 -25.74 2.80 -2.64
N THR A 670 -25.29 2.44 -1.44
CA THR A 670 -24.36 1.34 -1.16
C THR A 670 -25.10 0.29 -0.34
N LEU A 671 -25.13 -0.96 -0.82
CA LEU A 671 -25.65 -2.11 -0.09
C LEU A 671 -24.47 -2.88 0.52
N LEU A 672 -24.41 -2.91 1.85
CA LEU A 672 -23.46 -3.68 2.63
C LEU A 672 -24.01 -5.10 2.83
N LEU A 673 -23.34 -6.10 2.25
CA LEU A 673 -23.63 -7.52 2.46
C LEU A 673 -22.73 -8.09 3.54
N HIS A 674 -23.30 -8.53 4.66
CA HIS A 674 -22.53 -9.24 5.68
C HIS A 674 -22.11 -10.64 5.23
N ILE A 675 -20.81 -10.95 5.25
CA ILE A 675 -20.24 -12.19 4.72
C ILE A 675 -19.36 -12.98 5.71
N GLU A 676 -19.45 -12.76 7.03
CA GLU A 676 -18.57 -13.44 8.01
C GLU A 676 -18.60 -14.99 7.96
N ASP A 677 -19.69 -15.60 7.48
CA ASP A 677 -19.89 -17.06 7.41
C ASP A 677 -19.58 -17.68 6.03
N ILE A 678 -19.12 -16.90 5.05
CA ILE A 678 -18.89 -17.37 3.68
C ILE A 678 -17.61 -16.73 3.12
N SER A 679 -16.98 -17.37 2.13
CA SER A 679 -15.90 -16.72 1.41
C SER A 679 -16.44 -15.56 0.55
N GLU A 680 -15.65 -14.49 0.41
CA GLU A 680 -16.01 -13.37 -0.47
C GLU A 680 -16.22 -13.83 -1.92
N GLU A 681 -15.44 -14.83 -2.36
CA GLU A 681 -15.54 -15.43 -3.69
C GLU A 681 -16.89 -16.13 -3.92
N ASP A 682 -17.35 -16.94 -2.96
CA ASP A 682 -18.62 -17.65 -3.04
C ASP A 682 -19.82 -16.68 -2.96
N ALA A 683 -19.73 -15.67 -2.09
CA ALA A 683 -20.75 -14.60 -2.01
C ALA A 683 -20.84 -13.81 -3.33
N GLN A 684 -19.70 -13.49 -3.94
CA GLN A 684 -19.63 -12.83 -5.24
C GLN A 684 -20.19 -13.70 -6.36
N LEU A 685 -19.94 -15.02 -6.33
CA LEU A 685 -20.49 -15.96 -7.31
C LEU A 685 -22.02 -15.97 -7.26
N LEU A 686 -22.60 -16.09 -6.07
CA LEU A 686 -24.06 -16.06 -5.89
C LEU A 686 -24.67 -14.73 -6.35
N LEU A 687 -24.09 -13.60 -5.92
CA LEU A 687 -24.57 -12.28 -6.37
C LEU A 687 -24.50 -12.11 -7.88
N SER A 688 -23.43 -12.61 -8.52
CA SER A 688 -23.27 -12.53 -9.97
C SER A 688 -24.34 -13.36 -10.69
N ALA A 689 -24.68 -14.54 -10.17
CA ALA A 689 -25.77 -15.37 -10.70
C ALA A 689 -27.13 -14.66 -10.54
N VAL A 690 -27.39 -14.06 -9.38
CA VAL A 690 -28.61 -13.28 -9.12
C VAL A 690 -28.71 -12.08 -10.07
N ALA A 691 -27.64 -11.32 -10.25
CA ALA A 691 -27.60 -10.16 -11.14
C ALA A 691 -27.85 -10.57 -12.61
N MET A 692 -27.26 -11.68 -13.06
CA MET A 692 -27.51 -12.21 -14.41
C MET A 692 -28.96 -12.65 -14.61
N ASN A 693 -29.59 -13.25 -13.61
CA ASN A 693 -31.01 -13.61 -13.69
C ASN A 693 -31.90 -12.35 -13.84
N LEU A 694 -31.62 -11.29 -13.08
CA LEU A 694 -32.34 -10.00 -13.22
C LEU A 694 -32.17 -9.39 -14.60
N LEU A 695 -30.96 -9.43 -15.15
CA LEU A 695 -30.69 -8.95 -16.49
C LEU A 695 -31.45 -9.77 -17.55
N MET A 696 -31.48 -11.09 -17.43
CA MET A 696 -32.10 -11.98 -18.41
C MET A 696 -33.63 -12.01 -18.34
N GLU A 697 -34.20 -12.03 -17.14
CA GLU A 697 -35.65 -12.19 -16.94
C GLU A 697 -36.39 -10.85 -16.90
N GLU A 698 -35.72 -9.79 -16.46
CA GLU A 698 -36.35 -8.48 -16.22
C GLU A 698 -35.71 -7.30 -16.96
N ASP A 699 -34.66 -7.55 -17.77
CA ASP A 699 -33.90 -6.50 -18.48
C ASP A 699 -33.34 -5.43 -17.53
N LEU A 700 -33.00 -5.84 -16.29
CA LEU A 700 -32.50 -4.96 -15.24
C LEU A 700 -31.00 -5.18 -15.02
N ASP A 701 -30.19 -4.20 -15.45
CA ASP A 701 -28.76 -4.19 -15.17
C ASP A 701 -28.46 -3.59 -13.78
N VAL A 702 -28.08 -4.46 -12.84
CA VAL A 702 -27.72 -4.07 -11.47
C VAL A 702 -26.31 -3.46 -11.39
N SER A 703 -25.48 -3.68 -12.41
CA SER A 703 -24.14 -3.08 -12.47
C SER A 703 -24.19 -1.57 -12.77
N GLU A 704 -25.30 -1.09 -13.35
CA GLU A 704 -25.58 0.33 -13.57
C GLU A 704 -26.49 0.92 -12.47
N GLY A 705 -25.92 1.11 -11.27
CA GLY A 705 -26.58 1.93 -10.24
C GLY A 705 -26.02 1.81 -8.82
N PRO A 706 -26.57 0.92 -8.00
CA PRO A 706 -26.17 0.77 -6.60
C PRO A 706 -24.77 0.15 -6.48
N GLU A 707 -24.00 0.64 -5.52
CA GLU A 707 -22.76 -0.01 -5.11
C GLU A 707 -23.11 -1.21 -4.22
N ILE A 708 -22.43 -2.33 -4.38
CA ILE A 708 -22.55 -3.48 -3.50
C ILE A 708 -21.18 -3.74 -2.90
N SER A 709 -21.09 -3.76 -1.57
CA SER A 709 -19.83 -3.96 -0.88
C SER A 709 -19.96 -5.06 0.17
N PHE A 710 -18.95 -5.93 0.21
CA PHE A 710 -18.90 -7.01 1.18
C PHE A 710 -18.35 -6.55 2.51
N LEU A 711 -19.09 -6.90 3.56
CA LEU A 711 -18.76 -6.61 4.94
C LEU A 711 -18.31 -7.89 5.61
N GLY A 712 -17.00 -8.12 5.55
CA GLY A 712 -16.34 -9.19 6.30
C GLY A 712 -16.19 -8.83 7.79
N GLN A 713 -15.26 -9.50 8.45
CA GLN A 713 -15.05 -9.33 9.88
C GLN A 713 -14.40 -7.98 10.20
N LEU A 714 -15.13 -7.10 10.90
CA LEU A 714 -14.64 -5.83 11.43
C LEU A 714 -14.44 -5.90 12.95
N SER A 715 -13.47 -5.15 13.44
CA SER A 715 -13.29 -4.90 14.87
C SER A 715 -14.40 -4.00 15.45
N GLU A 716 -14.57 -4.01 16.78
CA GLU A 716 -15.57 -3.19 17.48
C GLU A 716 -15.45 -1.69 17.14
N ILE A 717 -14.22 -1.15 17.13
CA ILE A 717 -13.98 0.27 16.83
C ILE A 717 -14.26 0.63 15.36
N GLN A 718 -14.10 -0.33 14.44
CA GLN A 718 -14.51 -0.15 13.04
C GLN A 718 -16.04 -0.13 12.92
N TRP A 719 -16.74 -0.99 13.67
CA TRP A 719 -18.20 -0.95 13.75
C TRP A 719 -18.72 0.35 14.36
N GLU A 720 -18.13 0.84 15.44
CA GLU A 720 -18.49 2.14 16.04
C GLU A 720 -18.36 3.30 15.04
N SER A 721 -17.34 3.25 14.18
CA SER A 721 -17.12 4.23 13.11
C SER A 721 -18.08 4.06 11.93
N LEU A 722 -18.45 2.82 11.60
CA LEU A 722 -19.33 2.49 10.48
C LEU A 722 -20.81 2.74 10.79
N LEU A 723 -21.29 2.37 11.98
CA LEU A 723 -22.71 2.39 12.35
C LEU A 723 -23.42 3.74 12.10
N PRO A 724 -22.83 4.91 12.46
CA PRO A 724 -23.46 6.21 12.18
C PRO A 724 -23.63 6.52 10.69
N GLN A 725 -22.93 5.79 9.82
CA GLN A 725 -22.97 5.94 8.37
C GLN A 725 -24.01 5.02 7.71
N ILE A 726 -24.56 4.02 8.43
CA ILE A 726 -25.59 3.11 7.94
C ILE A 726 -26.98 3.67 8.29
N GLN A 727 -27.81 3.92 7.27
CA GLN A 727 -29.12 4.54 7.44
C GLN A 727 -30.17 3.53 7.94
N ALA A 728 -30.15 2.31 7.41
CA ALA A 728 -31.10 1.27 7.78
C ALA A 728 -30.61 -0.14 7.43
N ARG A 729 -31.20 -1.14 8.08
CA ARG A 729 -31.09 -2.55 7.67
C ARG A 729 -32.31 -2.99 6.86
N ILE A 730 -32.11 -3.92 5.94
CA ILE A 730 -33.21 -4.63 5.27
C ILE A 730 -33.35 -6.00 5.93
N ILE A 731 -34.55 -6.30 6.43
CA ILE A 731 -34.85 -7.58 7.07
C ILE A 731 -35.08 -8.63 5.97
N LEU A 732 -34.33 -9.72 6.05
CA LEU A 732 -34.49 -10.90 5.20
C LEU A 732 -35.35 -11.96 5.92
N GLU A 733 -36.20 -12.67 5.20
CA GLU A 733 -36.85 -13.91 5.64
C GLU A 733 -35.81 -14.94 6.10
N ASN A 734 -34.70 -15.03 5.36
CA ASN A 734 -33.55 -15.88 5.65
C ASN A 734 -32.38 -15.06 6.24
N GLU A 735 -32.62 -14.29 7.30
CA GLU A 735 -31.55 -13.51 7.98
C GLU A 735 -30.77 -14.34 9.01
N ASN A 736 -29.47 -14.09 9.11
CA ASN A 736 -28.68 -14.53 10.27
C ASN A 736 -28.94 -13.59 11.46
N GLN A 737 -29.92 -13.98 12.29
CA GLN A 737 -30.35 -13.20 13.46
C GLN A 737 -29.26 -13.04 14.52
N ALA A 738 -28.33 -13.99 14.62
CA ALA A 738 -27.23 -13.90 15.57
C ALA A 738 -26.28 -12.75 15.20
N HIS A 739 -25.99 -12.57 13.91
CA HIS A 739 -25.16 -11.48 13.42
C HIS A 739 -25.87 -10.12 13.50
N SER A 740 -27.13 -10.04 13.09
CA SER A 740 -27.85 -8.77 13.17
C SER A 740 -28.02 -8.29 14.62
N THR A 741 -28.31 -9.19 15.57
CA THR A 741 -28.40 -8.86 17.00
C THR A 741 -27.06 -8.49 17.63
N ARG A 742 -25.96 -9.08 17.13
CA ARG A 742 -24.61 -8.81 17.64
C ARG A 742 -24.11 -7.42 17.26
N TYR A 743 -24.34 -7.00 16.02
CA TYR A 743 -23.71 -5.79 15.48
C TYR A 743 -24.62 -4.56 15.47
N LEU A 744 -25.95 -4.74 15.45
CA LEU A 744 -26.89 -3.63 15.42
C LEU A 744 -27.54 -3.39 16.80
N PRO A 745 -27.74 -2.12 17.19
CA PRO A 745 -28.47 -1.81 18.42
C PRO A 745 -29.95 -2.19 18.30
N ALA A 746 -30.60 -2.51 19.41
CA ALA A 746 -31.99 -2.99 19.44
C ALA A 746 -33.02 -2.05 18.75
N ASN A 747 -32.74 -0.74 18.69
CA ASN A 747 -33.60 0.27 18.07
C ASN A 747 -33.11 0.70 16.67
N PHE A 748 -32.32 -0.11 15.97
CA PHE A 748 -31.80 0.23 14.64
C PHE A 748 -32.92 0.29 13.60
N THR A 749 -32.90 1.32 12.75
CA THR A 749 -33.88 1.49 11.67
C THR A 749 -33.90 0.25 10.78
N SER A 750 -35.06 -0.37 10.64
CA SER A 750 -35.23 -1.64 9.93
C SER A 750 -36.41 -1.55 8.99
N HIS A 751 -36.21 -1.96 7.74
CA HIS A 751 -37.25 -2.00 6.72
C HIS A 751 -37.52 -3.44 6.29
N HIS A 752 -38.79 -3.77 6.11
CA HIS A 752 -39.16 -4.97 5.36
C HIS A 752 -39.03 -4.68 3.86
N LEU A 753 -38.63 -5.69 3.11
CA LEU A 753 -38.40 -5.61 1.67
C LEU A 753 -39.61 -5.03 0.90
N ASP A 754 -40.83 -5.42 1.29
CA ASP A 754 -42.08 -4.96 0.66
C ASP A 754 -42.30 -3.43 0.78
N ASN A 755 -41.66 -2.79 1.75
CA ASN A 755 -41.83 -1.36 2.03
C ASN A 755 -40.64 -0.50 1.56
N LEU A 756 -39.59 -1.10 0.97
CA LEU A 756 -38.34 -0.41 0.67
C LEU A 756 -38.53 0.84 -0.19
N GLN A 757 -39.36 0.76 -1.23
CA GLN A 757 -39.62 1.87 -2.16
C GLN A 757 -40.44 3.02 -1.54
N ALA A 758 -41.20 2.75 -0.47
CA ALA A 758 -42.05 3.74 0.18
C ALA A 758 -41.39 4.40 1.40
N GLU A 759 -40.49 3.67 2.07
CA GLU A 759 -39.89 4.04 3.35
C GLU A 759 -38.49 4.67 3.22
N ILE A 760 -37.74 4.40 2.14
CA ILE A 760 -36.51 5.14 1.82
C ILE A 760 -36.92 6.50 1.24
N LYS A 761 -37.32 7.44 2.11
CA LYS A 761 -37.58 8.83 1.75
C LYS A 761 -36.51 9.75 2.32
N PHE A 762 -35.95 10.59 1.47
CA PHE A 762 -35.12 11.72 1.90
C PHE A 762 -35.85 12.55 2.97
N SER A 763 -35.17 12.79 4.09
CA SER A 763 -35.32 14.08 4.76
C SER A 763 -34.59 15.12 3.91
N SER A 764 -35.28 15.70 2.92
CA SER A 764 -34.77 16.90 2.26
C SER A 764 -34.61 17.99 3.33
N HIS A 765 -33.37 18.45 3.54
CA HIS A 765 -32.96 19.54 4.43
C HIS A 765 -32.78 19.19 5.92
N ARG A 766 -31.55 18.79 6.31
CA ARG A 766 -30.92 19.42 7.46
C ARG A 766 -30.11 20.60 6.93
N GLY A 767 -30.52 21.80 7.30
CA GLY A 767 -29.94 23.05 6.84
C GLY A 767 -28.44 23.07 7.09
N ARG A 768 -27.71 23.60 6.11
CA ARG A 768 -26.43 24.28 6.33
C ARG A 768 -26.70 25.41 7.32
N GLY A 769 -26.57 25.10 8.61
CA GLY A 769 -26.50 26.08 9.67
C GLY A 769 -25.16 26.77 9.57
N THR A 770 -25.24 28.09 9.43
CA THR A 770 -24.20 29.12 9.50
C THR A 770 -23.09 28.86 10.50
#